data_AF-A0A7W9HDG9-F1
#
_entry.id   AF-A0A7W9HDG9-F1
#
_cell.length_a   1.000
_cell.length_b   1.000
_cell.length_c   1.000
_cell.angle_alpha   90.00
_cell.angle_beta   90.00
_cell.angle_gamma   90.00
#
_symmetry.space_group_name_H-M   'P 1'
#
loop_
_entity.id
_entity.type
_entity.pdbx_description
1 polymer ?
#
loop_
_entity_poly.entity_id
_entity_poly.type
_entity_poly.pdbx_seq_one_letter_code
_entity_poly.pdbx_strand_id
1 'polypeptide(L)'
;MRTVPSPGGPPTVRRLLGLQATAGNAAVAGALGSEQEALVSRLRARLQVDPEDRTGAVRRQLAALDPETRRRAVAELGDRLPARLRGGEAPVAPPAKPAPYTPAPQPAPPKSPQPPQSPQSPKPARATPPRKPARPSGPVERKAPAPAVAPAPVGTAREPTAPPVPDNGDALDSVEVAPRQRNALARLRAHVTAKKGEITAALSAARQAVAVRAAAGRESATQEVGALTARLSDGFDAAEAAVRAHIAEQTGAVRTAIGAGRAEAATATTGQSTRLGVDGHAHATTVRAAGTDKATATRELGRTEAQRARDTATGHATDAARRGQGRVGAITDADPDRAAARAQAVRQVGTAQADELRQVAPPAADFALTEANRIAAGIGEQTTKVAAEVDAALPGGQHAIRDIGAAVQDGLDTGATGATEALNAIETRAVQELRDLRAATLATARELGGRLVVQVDAVERAALDQAGHGADLALRGLDDAALATLGRSSGFTAVDSVATQTIGALDALDATVGGEFDTVIVRGRTAGTELEGTARGGIEQAQAGVRQATATVTARVQEGADRQVRQGREAATGSADQLLTALADTSGKTVAEVGATHDRSRATITDGVTDSLAHNDSALASLDGNLARAEAEAEQEYDRPAWQKVLLAIGKAVLYLAAAILATLVIAAVIFVGALILAKFGIVAAISFTAAVVIAAVVLAVGALLYECVTRAEAYRAEHGPTSGFWQTLGVTAGIVLASVGSLVGLTQIIEGARGKRFFSNREMSSQEQYDLVVGGIFQIFVLFFGGRIVRSLRASPKPVDPPPPPVRPPPVEEPPVRPPPVEEPPTPAEKPPVVEEPPVPNRSLGLRQEAVNAIAKLENLKRNPVGEINREPNHNHYSAARREARGEVVARRSDGRPFSHIRDLQEACDGLFKVREALTREAHNPPDTMTERGMTVLLERLSEVNRLINRLAGFLNEVGHGSFPPYHEWPPGS
;
A
#
# COMPACT_ATOMS: atom_id res chain seq x y z
N MET A 1 15.25 50.46 52.81
CA MET A 1 13.90 50.75 53.33
C MET A 1 13.01 49.55 53.07
N ARG A 2 12.40 49.05 54.16
CA ARG A 2 11.35 48.01 54.33
C ARG A 2 11.66 46.54 53.99
N THR A 3 11.40 45.75 55.03
CA THR A 3 11.68 44.37 55.38
C THR A 3 10.51 43.41 55.08
N VAL A 4 10.81 42.15 54.70
CA VAL A 4 10.32 40.82 55.22
C VAL A 4 8.81 40.67 55.54
N PRO A 5 8.05 39.59 55.16
CA PRO A 5 8.39 38.16 55.40
C PRO A 5 7.95 37.09 54.36
N SER A 6 8.58 35.91 54.46
CA SER A 6 8.05 34.59 54.05
C SER A 6 7.23 34.00 55.21
N PRO A 7 6.16 33.19 54.97
CA PRO A 7 6.30 31.74 55.22
C PRO A 7 5.32 30.80 54.46
N GLY A 8 5.71 29.51 54.34
CA GLY A 8 4.81 28.40 54.68
C GLY A 8 4.29 27.43 53.60
N GLY A 9 4.84 26.21 53.57
CA GLY A 9 4.07 24.96 53.38
C GLY A 9 4.11 24.26 51.99
N PRO A 10 4.22 22.90 51.93
CA PRO A 10 4.63 22.15 50.72
C PRO A 10 3.44 21.65 49.86
N PRO A 11 3.69 21.11 48.64
CA PRO A 11 3.55 19.65 48.56
C PRO A 11 4.50 18.93 47.59
N THR A 12 5.02 17.83 48.13
CA THR A 12 5.50 16.60 47.52
C THR A 12 4.55 16.06 46.43
N VAL A 13 4.62 16.52 45.17
CA VAL A 13 3.97 15.80 44.03
C VAL A 13 4.78 15.80 42.72
N ARG A 14 5.75 16.70 42.52
CA ARG A 14 6.40 16.82 41.20
C ARG A 14 7.62 15.92 40.93
N ARG A 15 7.92 14.95 41.81
CA ARG A 15 9.10 14.06 41.67
C ARG A 15 8.80 12.57 41.45
N LEU A 16 7.52 12.17 41.36
CA LEU A 16 7.11 10.79 41.10
C LEU A 16 6.64 10.52 39.66
N LEU A 17 6.28 11.55 38.90
CA LEU A 17 5.84 11.41 37.50
C LEU A 17 6.97 11.44 36.46
N GLY A 18 8.22 11.72 36.88
CA GLY A 18 9.41 11.67 36.02
C GLY A 18 10.20 10.37 36.09
N LEU A 19 9.83 9.44 36.98
CA LEU A 19 10.57 8.18 37.22
C LEU A 19 9.81 6.91 36.84
N GLN A 20 8.52 6.99 36.47
CA GLN A 20 7.75 5.83 36.01
C GLN A 20 7.69 5.66 34.48
N ALA A 21 7.91 6.72 33.69
CA ALA A 21 7.89 6.63 32.23
C ALA A 21 9.19 6.04 31.62
N THR A 22 10.28 5.99 32.39
CA THR A 22 11.57 5.41 31.95
C THR A 22 11.79 3.97 32.41
N ALA A 23 10.99 3.47 33.36
CA ALA A 23 11.11 2.08 33.85
C ALA A 23 10.34 1.06 32.98
N GLY A 24 9.24 1.47 32.33
CA GLY A 24 8.37 0.57 31.56
C GLY A 24 8.97 0.09 30.23
N ASN A 25 9.73 0.95 29.54
CA ASN A 25 10.36 0.61 28.25
C ASN A 25 11.73 -0.07 28.37
N ALA A 26 12.36 -0.04 29.55
CA ALA A 26 13.61 -0.76 29.81
C ALA A 26 13.39 -2.24 30.21
N ALA A 27 12.23 -2.56 30.79
CA ALA A 27 11.95 -3.91 31.32
C ALA A 27 11.57 -4.95 30.25
N VAL A 28 11.01 -4.53 29.10
CA VAL A 28 10.59 -5.46 28.03
C VAL A 28 11.69 -5.67 26.97
N ALA A 29 12.64 -4.74 26.87
CA ALA A 29 13.87 -4.93 26.07
C ALA A 29 14.97 -5.74 26.82
N GLY A 30 14.81 -5.95 28.14
CA GLY A 30 15.85 -6.54 29.01
C GLY A 30 15.72 -8.03 29.32
N ALA A 31 14.63 -8.71 28.94
CA ALA A 31 14.37 -10.08 29.41
C ALA A 31 15.05 -11.20 28.58
N LEU A 32 15.82 -10.87 27.55
CA LEU A 32 16.67 -11.83 26.80
C LEU A 32 18.18 -11.48 26.86
N GLY A 33 18.59 -10.50 27.68
CA GLY A 33 19.96 -9.95 27.68
C GLY A 33 20.98 -10.70 28.54
N SER A 34 20.60 -11.27 29.69
CA SER A 34 21.59 -11.78 30.65
C SER A 34 22.30 -13.06 30.19
N GLU A 35 21.59 -13.99 29.54
CA GLU A 35 22.22 -15.20 29.00
C GLU A 35 23.08 -14.93 27.77
N GLN A 36 22.67 -13.96 26.94
CA GLN A 36 23.42 -13.54 25.76
C GLN A 36 24.68 -12.76 26.16
N GLU A 37 24.61 -11.84 27.13
CA GLU A 37 25.77 -11.16 27.70
C GLU A 37 26.72 -12.14 28.39
N ALA A 38 26.20 -13.14 29.11
CA ALA A 38 27.01 -14.19 29.72
C ALA A 38 27.68 -15.10 28.67
N LEU A 39 27.01 -15.35 27.54
CA LEU A 39 27.59 -16.07 26.40
C LEU A 39 28.72 -15.26 25.75
N VAL A 40 28.47 -13.99 25.41
CA VAL A 40 29.48 -13.13 24.77
C VAL A 40 30.66 -12.89 25.72
N SER A 41 30.41 -12.73 27.02
CA SER A 41 31.46 -12.64 28.04
C SER A 41 32.29 -13.93 28.13
N ARG A 42 31.66 -15.11 28.05
CA ARG A 42 32.38 -16.40 28.00
C ARG A 42 33.20 -16.56 26.72
N LEU A 43 32.67 -16.17 25.56
CA LEU A 43 33.39 -16.21 24.29
C LEU A 43 34.58 -15.23 24.29
N ARG A 44 34.38 -14.04 24.87
CA ARG A 44 35.42 -13.02 25.05
C ARG A 44 36.53 -13.50 25.97
N ALA A 45 36.20 -14.10 27.11
CA ALA A 45 37.18 -14.68 28.03
C ALA A 45 37.97 -15.83 27.37
N ARG A 46 37.33 -16.64 26.54
CA ARG A 46 38.01 -17.70 25.78
C ARG A 46 38.94 -17.16 24.71
N LEU A 47 38.53 -16.13 23.98
CA LEU A 47 39.38 -15.45 23.00
C LEU A 47 40.57 -14.71 23.65
N GLN A 48 40.47 -14.33 24.93
CA GLN A 48 41.63 -13.83 25.67
C GLN A 48 42.66 -14.92 25.97
N VAL A 49 42.22 -16.17 26.20
CA VAL A 49 43.08 -17.31 26.51
C VAL A 49 43.63 -17.98 25.25
N ASP A 50 42.84 -18.05 24.18
CA ASP A 50 43.17 -18.65 22.88
C ASP A 50 42.73 -17.71 21.74
N PRO A 51 43.51 -16.64 21.44
CA PRO A 51 43.12 -15.59 20.49
C PRO A 51 42.89 -16.09 19.07
N GLU A 52 43.56 -17.18 18.71
CA GLU A 52 43.44 -17.81 17.40
C GLU A 52 42.31 -18.85 17.35
N ASP A 53 41.66 -19.17 18.47
CA ASP A 53 40.74 -20.30 18.61
C ASP A 53 41.38 -21.61 18.13
N ARG A 54 42.65 -21.88 18.49
CA ARG A 54 43.39 -23.10 18.10
C ARG A 54 42.66 -24.38 18.51
N THR A 55 41.93 -24.33 19.61
CA THR A 55 41.10 -25.44 20.11
C THR A 55 39.75 -25.59 19.38
N GLY A 56 39.36 -24.62 18.55
CA GLY A 56 38.07 -24.58 17.84
C GLY A 56 36.85 -24.45 18.76
N ALA A 57 37.07 -24.09 20.03
CA ALA A 57 36.03 -24.04 21.06
C ALA A 57 35.05 -22.88 20.82
N VAL A 58 35.56 -21.72 20.36
CA VAL A 58 34.76 -20.54 20.01
C VAL A 58 33.94 -20.84 18.75
N ARG A 59 34.56 -21.46 17.73
CA ARG A 59 33.85 -21.92 16.51
C ARG A 59 32.69 -22.87 16.83
N ARG A 60 32.92 -23.89 17.67
CA ARG A 60 31.86 -24.85 18.05
C ARG A 60 30.72 -24.19 18.83
N GLN A 61 31.04 -23.26 19.73
CA GLN A 61 30.01 -22.53 20.48
C GLN A 61 29.20 -21.59 19.58
N LEU A 62 29.83 -20.86 18.66
CA LEU A 62 29.12 -20.04 17.68
C LEU A 62 28.26 -20.89 16.74
N ALA A 63 28.74 -22.06 16.33
CA ALA A 63 27.99 -22.99 15.46
C ALA A 63 26.77 -23.63 16.14
N ALA A 64 26.74 -23.69 17.47
CA ALA A 64 25.60 -24.20 18.24
C ALA A 64 24.49 -23.16 18.46
N LEU A 65 24.76 -21.88 18.20
CA LEU A 65 23.77 -20.81 18.30
C LEU A 65 22.85 -20.81 17.07
N ASP A 66 21.60 -20.39 17.28
CA ASP A 66 20.69 -20.07 16.19
C ASP A 66 21.27 -18.93 15.30
N PRO A 67 20.80 -18.80 14.04
CA PRO A 67 21.40 -17.88 13.09
C PRO A 67 21.35 -16.39 13.46
N GLU A 68 20.40 -15.99 14.31
CA GLU A 68 20.26 -14.59 14.73
C GLU A 68 21.16 -14.28 15.92
N THR A 69 21.17 -15.15 16.93
CA THR A 69 22.08 -15.04 18.09
C THR A 69 23.54 -15.16 17.65
N ARG A 70 23.85 -16.00 16.66
CA ARG A 70 25.18 -16.09 16.05
C ARG A 70 25.60 -14.77 15.39
N ARG A 71 24.72 -14.16 14.60
CA ARG A 71 25.01 -12.88 13.92
C ARG A 71 25.28 -11.76 14.92
N ARG A 72 24.48 -11.68 15.99
CA ARG A 72 24.68 -10.69 17.07
C ARG A 72 25.98 -10.94 17.84
N ALA A 73 26.28 -12.18 18.21
CA ALA A 73 27.52 -12.53 18.90
C ALA A 73 28.77 -12.26 18.04
N VAL A 74 28.70 -12.51 16.72
CA VAL A 74 29.80 -12.18 15.79
C VAL A 74 29.97 -10.67 15.64
N ALA A 75 28.88 -9.91 15.53
CA ALA A 75 28.93 -8.45 15.47
C ALA A 75 29.52 -7.83 16.75
N GLU A 76 29.15 -8.35 17.93
CA GLU A 76 29.62 -7.83 19.21
C GLU A 76 31.08 -8.21 19.53
N LEU A 77 31.53 -9.39 19.08
CA LEU A 77 32.93 -9.79 19.21
C LEU A 77 33.83 -9.09 18.19
N GLY A 78 33.29 -8.70 17.03
CA GLY A 78 33.93 -7.84 16.03
C GLY A 78 35.38 -8.23 15.72
N ASP A 79 36.30 -7.30 15.97
CA ASP A 79 37.73 -7.48 15.70
C ASP A 79 38.44 -8.47 16.62
N ARG A 80 37.78 -8.99 17.65
CA ARG A 80 38.35 -10.01 18.54
C ARG A 80 38.20 -11.43 18.00
N LEU A 81 37.36 -11.64 16.99
CA LEU A 81 37.28 -12.94 16.32
C LEU A 81 38.44 -13.10 15.32
N PRO A 82 39.07 -14.29 15.22
CA PRO A 82 39.95 -14.64 14.11
C PRO A 82 39.27 -14.39 12.76
N ALA A 83 40.01 -13.91 11.76
CA ALA A 83 39.46 -13.60 10.42
C ALA A 83 38.66 -14.78 9.82
N ARG A 84 39.10 -16.02 10.09
CA ARG A 84 38.45 -17.28 9.69
C ARG A 84 37.09 -17.58 10.34
N LEU A 85 36.66 -16.79 11.34
CA LEU A 85 35.36 -16.88 11.99
C LEU A 85 34.45 -15.68 11.67
N ARG A 86 34.98 -14.63 11.02
CA ARG A 86 34.21 -13.46 10.59
C ARG A 86 33.50 -13.68 9.25
N GLY A 87 34.03 -14.55 8.39
CA GLY A 87 33.46 -14.91 7.09
C GLY A 87 32.68 -16.23 7.15
N GLY A 88 31.39 -16.18 6.86
CA GLY A 88 30.47 -17.33 6.89
C GLY A 88 30.45 -18.19 5.63
N GLU A 89 31.57 -18.38 4.93
CA GLU A 89 31.66 -19.28 3.77
C GLU A 89 32.87 -20.23 3.89
N ALA A 90 32.59 -21.52 3.76
CA ALA A 90 33.62 -22.55 3.65
C ALA A 90 34.44 -22.33 2.36
N PRO A 91 35.76 -22.59 2.37
CA PRO A 91 36.56 -22.52 1.14
C PRO A 91 36.11 -23.63 0.19
N VAL A 92 35.49 -23.24 -0.92
CA VAL A 92 35.28 -24.11 -2.09
C VAL A 92 36.64 -24.41 -2.69
N ALA A 93 36.93 -25.69 -2.91
CA ALA A 93 38.17 -26.14 -3.55
C ALA A 93 38.37 -25.47 -4.92
N PRO A 94 39.60 -25.11 -5.30
CA PRO A 94 39.86 -24.43 -6.58
C PRO A 94 39.45 -25.33 -7.75
N PRO A 95 38.74 -24.81 -8.77
CA PRO A 95 38.37 -25.58 -9.94
C PRO A 95 39.62 -25.98 -10.75
N ALA A 96 39.64 -27.23 -11.21
CA ALA A 96 40.66 -27.76 -12.08
C ALA A 96 40.78 -26.93 -13.38
N LYS A 97 42.02 -26.75 -13.86
CA LYS A 97 42.36 -26.07 -15.12
C LYS A 97 41.51 -26.62 -16.28
N PRO A 98 40.89 -25.77 -17.12
CA PRO A 98 40.21 -26.24 -18.31
C PRO A 98 41.23 -26.77 -19.33
N ALA A 99 40.95 -27.96 -19.87
CA ALA A 99 41.68 -28.55 -20.98
C ALA A 99 41.43 -27.76 -22.29
N PRO A 100 42.40 -27.75 -23.23
CA PRO A 100 42.29 -27.00 -24.47
C PRO A 100 41.15 -27.52 -25.36
N TYR A 101 40.36 -26.57 -25.86
CA TYR A 101 39.22 -26.77 -26.75
C TYR A 101 39.68 -27.31 -28.11
N THR A 102 39.16 -28.48 -28.51
CA THR A 102 39.28 -29.02 -29.86
C THR A 102 37.91 -28.88 -30.54
N PRO A 103 37.78 -28.22 -31.71
CA PRO A 103 36.48 -28.02 -32.33
C PRO A 103 36.00 -29.32 -33.00
N ALA A 104 34.81 -29.79 -32.60
CA ALA A 104 34.11 -30.89 -33.28
C ALA A 104 33.26 -30.37 -34.46
N PRO A 105 32.99 -31.18 -35.50
CA PRO A 105 32.42 -30.73 -36.77
C PRO A 105 30.91 -30.42 -36.67
N GLN A 106 30.47 -29.46 -37.50
CA GLN A 106 29.05 -29.08 -37.67
C GLN A 106 28.16 -30.29 -38.03
N PRO A 107 26.99 -30.46 -37.37
CA PRO A 107 25.98 -31.39 -37.83
C PRO A 107 25.11 -30.79 -38.95
N ALA A 108 24.85 -31.60 -39.97
CA ALA A 108 23.94 -31.31 -41.08
C ALA A 108 22.48 -31.03 -40.61
N PRO A 109 21.68 -30.29 -41.40
CA PRO A 109 20.32 -29.89 -41.00
C PRO A 109 19.35 -31.09 -40.94
N PRO A 110 18.49 -31.18 -39.90
CA PRO A 110 17.53 -32.28 -39.80
C PRO A 110 16.34 -32.09 -40.75
N LYS A 111 15.98 -33.20 -41.41
CA LYS A 111 14.76 -33.38 -42.20
C LYS A 111 13.51 -33.30 -41.31
N SER A 112 12.44 -32.75 -41.88
CA SER A 112 11.10 -32.62 -41.29
C SER A 112 10.56 -33.93 -40.70
N PRO A 113 10.04 -33.96 -39.46
CA PRO A 113 9.34 -35.12 -38.94
C PRO A 113 7.85 -35.11 -39.30
N GLN A 114 7.38 -36.26 -39.81
CA GLN A 114 5.98 -36.66 -39.91
C GLN A 114 5.29 -36.62 -38.53
N PRO A 115 3.97 -36.39 -38.48
CA PRO A 115 3.22 -36.35 -37.23
C PRO A 115 3.16 -37.74 -36.56
N PRO A 116 3.45 -37.84 -35.25
CA PRO A 116 3.33 -39.09 -34.52
C PRO A 116 1.86 -39.46 -34.32
N GLN A 117 1.57 -40.74 -34.56
CA GLN A 117 0.31 -41.39 -34.25
C GLN A 117 0.04 -41.34 -32.74
N SER A 118 -1.20 -41.02 -32.39
CA SER A 118 -1.69 -40.89 -31.02
C SER A 118 -1.55 -42.20 -30.23
N PRO A 119 -0.90 -42.21 -29.06
CA PRO A 119 -1.03 -43.33 -28.14
C PRO A 119 -2.45 -43.36 -27.56
N GLN A 120 -3.10 -44.52 -27.66
CA GLN A 120 -4.36 -44.81 -26.99
C GLN A 120 -4.15 -44.77 -25.47
N SER A 121 -4.64 -43.71 -24.83
CA SER A 121 -4.69 -43.63 -23.37
C SER A 121 -5.77 -44.57 -22.81
N PRO A 122 -5.46 -45.34 -21.75
CA PRO A 122 -6.38 -46.29 -21.15
C PRO A 122 -7.58 -45.58 -20.51
N LYS A 123 -8.75 -46.20 -20.71
CA LYS A 123 -10.06 -45.84 -20.16
C LYS A 123 -9.94 -45.51 -18.66
N PRO A 124 -10.26 -44.27 -18.21
CA PRO A 124 -10.17 -43.94 -16.80
C PRO A 124 -11.24 -44.71 -16.02
N ALA A 125 -10.78 -45.39 -14.97
CA ALA A 125 -11.65 -45.99 -13.97
C ALA A 125 -12.63 -44.95 -13.44
N ARG A 126 -13.90 -45.36 -13.37
CA ARG A 126 -15.03 -44.60 -12.85
C ARG A 126 -14.72 -44.12 -11.44
N ALA A 127 -14.27 -42.88 -11.32
CA ALA A 127 -14.10 -42.21 -10.04
C ALA A 127 -15.48 -42.01 -9.40
N THR A 128 -15.70 -42.70 -8.29
CA THR A 128 -16.82 -42.47 -7.38
C THR A 128 -16.84 -40.99 -6.99
N PRO A 129 -17.99 -40.30 -7.05
CA PRO A 129 -18.05 -38.88 -6.73
C PRO A 129 -17.59 -38.63 -5.29
N PRO A 130 -16.88 -37.51 -5.02
CA PRO A 130 -16.50 -37.15 -3.67
C PRO A 130 -17.76 -37.03 -2.81
N ARG A 131 -17.79 -37.82 -1.72
CA ARG A 131 -18.79 -37.69 -0.66
C ARG A 131 -18.88 -36.22 -0.27
N LYS A 132 -20.09 -35.65 -0.43
CA LYS A 132 -20.47 -34.36 0.18
C LYS A 132 -19.96 -34.33 1.63
N PRO A 133 -19.32 -33.25 2.10
CA PRO A 133 -19.06 -33.09 3.52
C PRO A 133 -20.41 -33.18 4.24
N ALA A 134 -20.48 -34.09 5.20
CA ALA A 134 -21.67 -34.32 5.99
C ALA A 134 -22.11 -32.98 6.59
N ARG A 135 -23.31 -32.54 6.20
CA ARG A 135 -24.11 -31.57 6.95
C ARG A 135 -24.03 -32.02 8.42
N PRO A 136 -23.64 -31.16 9.38
CA PRO A 136 -23.67 -31.56 10.78
C PRO A 136 -25.07 -32.08 11.05
N SER A 137 -25.15 -33.32 11.50
CA SER A 137 -26.37 -33.96 11.90
C SER A 137 -27.04 -33.02 12.90
N GLY A 138 -28.11 -32.34 12.47
CA GLY A 138 -29.11 -31.88 13.41
C GLY A 138 -29.49 -33.08 14.29
N PRO A 139 -29.90 -32.86 15.54
CA PRO A 139 -30.26 -33.95 16.42
C PRO A 139 -31.19 -34.86 15.64
N VAL A 140 -30.72 -36.10 15.44
CA VAL A 140 -31.52 -37.16 14.86
C VAL A 140 -32.80 -37.12 15.65
N GLU A 141 -33.90 -36.82 14.95
CA GLU A 141 -35.25 -37.06 15.40
C GLU A 141 -35.32 -38.58 15.63
N ARG A 142 -34.79 -39.02 16.78
CA ARG A 142 -35.15 -40.28 17.37
C ARG A 142 -36.63 -40.09 17.57
N LYS A 143 -37.40 -40.63 16.63
CA LYS A 143 -38.80 -40.97 16.79
C LYS A 143 -38.89 -41.50 18.21
N ALA A 144 -39.42 -40.66 19.10
CA ALA A 144 -39.56 -41.00 20.49
C ALA A 144 -40.22 -42.38 20.53
N PRO A 145 -39.84 -43.29 21.45
CA PRO A 145 -40.74 -44.39 21.76
C PRO A 145 -42.10 -43.72 21.98
N ALA A 146 -43.11 -44.20 21.23
CA ALA A 146 -44.47 -43.66 21.28
C ALA A 146 -44.77 -43.32 22.74
N PRO A 147 -45.25 -42.10 23.05
CA PRO A 147 -45.52 -41.71 24.43
C PRO A 147 -46.26 -42.88 25.04
N ALA A 148 -45.70 -43.46 26.11
CA ALA A 148 -46.35 -44.52 26.85
C ALA A 148 -47.78 -44.07 27.00
N VAL A 149 -48.66 -44.83 26.34
CA VAL A 149 -50.09 -44.56 26.24
C VAL A 149 -50.49 -44.03 27.59
N ALA A 150 -50.85 -42.74 27.63
CA ALA A 150 -51.47 -42.17 28.82
C ALA A 150 -52.46 -43.24 29.28
N PRO A 151 -52.44 -43.71 30.54
CA PRO A 151 -53.46 -44.64 30.99
C PRO A 151 -54.75 -44.01 30.50
N ALA A 152 -55.44 -44.73 29.60
CA ALA A 152 -56.61 -44.22 28.91
C ALA A 152 -57.41 -43.48 29.96
N PRO A 153 -57.86 -42.22 29.74
CA PRO A 153 -58.69 -41.55 30.72
C PRO A 153 -59.67 -42.60 31.14
N VAL A 154 -59.62 -43.03 32.42
CA VAL A 154 -60.50 -44.09 32.92
C VAL A 154 -61.83 -43.61 32.42
N GLY A 155 -62.34 -44.34 31.43
CA GLY A 155 -63.51 -43.89 30.73
C GLY A 155 -64.46 -43.68 31.87
N THR A 156 -64.90 -42.45 32.06
CA THR A 156 -66.17 -42.21 32.68
C THR A 156 -67.16 -42.87 31.72
N ALA A 157 -67.18 -44.21 31.72
CA ALA A 157 -68.40 -44.94 31.63
C ALA A 157 -69.28 -44.15 32.59
N ARG A 158 -70.16 -43.34 32.00
CA ARG A 158 -71.31 -42.82 32.69
C ARG A 158 -71.85 -44.03 33.39
N GLU A 159 -71.56 -44.13 34.68
CA GLU A 159 -72.19 -45.08 35.55
C GLU A 159 -73.67 -44.83 35.27
N PRO A 160 -74.41 -45.82 34.75
CA PRO A 160 -75.81 -45.62 34.44
C PRO A 160 -76.40 -45.09 35.74
N THR A 161 -76.93 -43.85 35.70
CA THR A 161 -77.57 -43.19 36.85
C THR A 161 -78.36 -44.27 37.55
N ALA A 162 -77.85 -44.72 38.70
CA ALA A 162 -78.52 -45.75 39.46
C ALA A 162 -79.95 -45.23 39.62
N PRO A 163 -80.98 -46.04 39.30
CA PRO A 163 -82.36 -45.60 39.50
C PRO A 163 -82.44 -45.05 40.93
N PRO A 164 -83.14 -43.92 41.17
CA PRO A 164 -83.27 -43.36 42.50
C PRO A 164 -83.73 -44.50 43.41
N VAL A 165 -82.82 -44.94 44.28
CA VAL A 165 -83.10 -46.00 45.22
C VAL A 165 -84.22 -45.44 46.10
N PRO A 166 -85.34 -46.17 46.27
CA PRO A 166 -86.43 -45.69 47.11
C PRO A 166 -85.86 -45.28 48.46
N ASP A 167 -86.29 -44.10 48.91
CA ASP A 167 -85.93 -43.56 50.20
C ASP A 167 -86.48 -44.50 51.28
N ASN A 168 -85.69 -45.51 51.64
CA ASN A 168 -85.99 -46.48 52.69
C ASN A 168 -85.80 -45.86 54.09
N GLY A 169 -85.77 -44.52 54.20
CA GLY A 169 -85.69 -43.79 55.47
C GLY A 169 -86.72 -44.25 56.50
N ASP A 170 -87.83 -44.85 56.06
CA ASP A 170 -88.90 -45.40 56.90
C ASP A 170 -88.93 -46.94 56.98
N ALA A 171 -87.89 -47.66 56.53
CA ALA A 171 -87.89 -49.13 56.58
C ALA A 171 -87.93 -49.69 58.01
N LEU A 172 -87.36 -48.97 58.98
CA LEU A 172 -87.50 -49.29 60.40
C LEU A 172 -88.86 -48.87 60.96
N ASP A 173 -89.51 -47.84 60.39
CA ASP A 173 -90.81 -47.31 60.81
C ASP A 173 -92.00 -48.14 60.31
N SER A 174 -91.80 -48.92 59.26
CA SER A 174 -92.78 -49.82 58.67
C SER A 174 -92.83 -51.22 59.28
N VAL A 175 -91.94 -51.56 60.23
CA VAL A 175 -91.95 -52.87 60.90
C VAL A 175 -92.96 -52.88 62.06
N GLU A 176 -94.08 -53.59 61.90
CA GLU A 176 -95.01 -53.87 63.01
C GLU A 176 -94.38 -54.88 63.99
N VAL A 177 -94.15 -54.45 65.24
CA VAL A 177 -93.48 -55.28 66.25
C VAL A 177 -94.36 -55.48 67.49
N ALA A 178 -94.33 -56.70 68.04
CA ALA A 178 -95.08 -57.08 69.22
C ALA A 178 -94.78 -56.14 70.42
N PRO A 179 -95.75 -55.88 71.33
CA PRO A 179 -95.61 -54.89 72.41
C PRO A 179 -94.35 -55.05 73.27
N ARG A 180 -93.89 -56.29 73.50
CA ARG A 180 -92.67 -56.60 74.27
C ARG A 180 -91.36 -56.21 73.57
N GLN A 181 -91.38 -56.06 72.25
CA GLN A 181 -90.20 -55.74 71.42
C GLN A 181 -90.12 -54.25 71.06
N ARG A 182 -91.20 -53.47 71.27
CA ARG A 182 -91.21 -52.01 71.00
C ARG A 182 -90.11 -51.25 71.75
N ASN A 183 -89.83 -51.61 73.00
CA ASN A 183 -88.75 -50.98 73.77
C ASN A 183 -87.35 -51.33 73.23
N ALA A 184 -87.13 -52.56 72.78
CA ALA A 184 -85.86 -52.97 72.18
C ALA A 184 -85.65 -52.31 70.81
N LEU A 185 -86.71 -52.21 70.01
CA LEU A 185 -86.71 -51.49 68.74
C LEU A 185 -86.45 -49.99 68.93
N ALA A 186 -87.10 -49.34 69.89
CA ALA A 186 -86.87 -47.93 70.18
C ALA A 186 -85.42 -47.65 70.59
N ARG A 187 -84.81 -48.54 71.38
CA ARG A 187 -83.38 -48.47 71.73
C ARG A 187 -82.47 -48.70 70.53
N LEU A 188 -82.78 -49.68 69.68
CA LEU A 188 -82.02 -49.94 68.46
C LEU A 188 -82.10 -48.75 67.49
N ARG A 189 -83.29 -48.16 67.31
CA ARG A 189 -83.47 -46.94 66.51
C ARG A 189 -82.65 -45.77 67.06
N ALA A 190 -82.75 -45.50 68.36
CA ALA A 190 -81.96 -44.45 69.00
C ALA A 190 -80.45 -44.68 68.80
N HIS A 191 -80.00 -45.94 68.88
CA HIS A 191 -78.61 -46.31 68.65
C HIS A 191 -78.17 -46.14 67.19
N VAL A 192 -78.98 -46.61 66.23
CA VAL A 192 -78.72 -46.41 64.79
C VAL A 192 -78.69 -44.92 64.45
N THR A 193 -79.63 -44.12 64.95
CA THR A 193 -79.63 -42.66 64.74
C THR A 193 -78.38 -42.01 65.31
N ALA A 194 -77.94 -42.41 66.51
CA ALA A 194 -76.70 -41.92 67.09
C ALA A 194 -75.49 -42.28 66.21
N LYS A 195 -75.41 -43.53 65.73
CA LYS A 195 -74.32 -43.98 64.84
C LYS A 195 -74.33 -43.34 63.46
N LYS A 196 -75.50 -43.08 62.87
CA LYS A 196 -75.63 -42.26 61.66
C LYS A 196 -75.08 -40.84 61.91
N GLY A 197 -75.37 -40.26 63.07
CA GLY A 197 -74.81 -38.98 63.51
C GLY A 197 -73.28 -39.01 63.61
N GLU A 198 -72.71 -40.05 64.22
CA GLU A 198 -71.25 -40.24 64.31
C GLU A 198 -70.60 -40.36 62.92
N ILE A 199 -71.15 -41.18 62.02
CA ILE A 199 -70.63 -41.32 60.64
C ILE A 199 -70.72 -39.99 59.88
N THR A 200 -71.82 -39.24 60.02
CA THR A 200 -72.00 -37.94 59.36
C THR A 200 -70.99 -36.92 59.88
N ALA A 201 -70.74 -36.90 61.19
CA ALA A 201 -69.72 -36.06 61.81
C ALA A 201 -68.30 -36.44 61.32
N ALA A 202 -67.99 -37.74 61.26
CA ALA A 202 -66.72 -38.24 60.74
C ALA A 202 -66.53 -37.90 59.26
N LEU A 203 -67.57 -38.02 58.43
CA LEU A 203 -67.53 -37.61 57.02
C LEU A 203 -67.25 -36.12 56.87
N SER A 204 -67.91 -35.27 57.68
CA SER A 204 -67.66 -33.83 57.69
C SER A 204 -66.21 -33.50 58.05
N ALA A 205 -65.68 -34.16 59.09
CA ALA A 205 -64.29 -34.02 59.51
C ALA A 205 -63.30 -34.47 58.41
N ALA A 206 -63.56 -35.61 57.76
CA ALA A 206 -62.74 -36.11 56.66
C ALA A 206 -62.74 -35.15 55.46
N ARG A 207 -63.91 -34.62 55.07
CA ARG A 207 -64.02 -33.61 53.99
C ARG A 207 -63.24 -32.35 54.33
N GLN A 208 -63.33 -31.87 55.57
CA GLN A 208 -62.57 -30.70 56.01
C GLN A 208 -61.07 -30.96 56.01
N ALA A 209 -60.61 -32.14 56.45
CA ALA A 209 -59.21 -32.53 56.40
C ALA A 209 -58.67 -32.59 54.96
N VAL A 210 -59.43 -33.21 54.03
CA VAL A 210 -59.11 -33.23 52.60
C VAL A 210 -59.00 -31.82 52.02
N ALA A 211 -59.95 -30.92 52.33
CA ALA A 211 -59.93 -29.54 51.85
C ALA A 211 -58.71 -28.75 52.37
N VAL A 212 -58.36 -28.92 53.65
CA VAL A 212 -57.15 -28.30 54.24
C VAL A 212 -55.88 -28.82 53.56
N ARG A 213 -55.77 -30.12 53.33
CA ARG A 213 -54.62 -30.71 52.62
C ARG A 213 -54.54 -30.25 51.17
N ALA A 214 -55.67 -30.16 50.46
CA ALA A 214 -55.71 -29.67 49.09
C ALA A 214 -55.27 -28.20 48.99
N ALA A 215 -55.69 -27.36 49.95
CA ALA A 215 -55.24 -25.98 50.04
C ALA A 215 -53.71 -25.90 50.27
N ALA A 216 -53.18 -26.68 51.21
CA ALA A 216 -51.74 -26.77 51.46
C ALA A 216 -50.96 -27.31 50.24
N GLY A 217 -51.51 -28.30 49.54
CA GLY A 217 -50.94 -28.85 48.30
C GLY A 217 -50.86 -27.82 47.18
N ARG A 218 -51.92 -27.03 46.98
CA ARG A 218 -51.95 -25.92 46.01
C ARG A 218 -50.93 -24.83 46.35
N GLU A 219 -50.83 -24.46 47.63
CA GLU A 219 -49.83 -23.50 48.09
C GLU A 219 -48.41 -24.02 47.85
N SER A 220 -48.13 -25.26 48.24
CA SER A 220 -46.82 -25.89 48.06
C SER A 220 -46.44 -26.00 46.58
N ALA A 221 -47.37 -26.40 45.70
CA ALA A 221 -47.15 -26.41 44.26
C ALA A 221 -46.82 -25.01 43.70
N THR A 222 -47.50 -23.98 44.18
CA THR A 222 -47.27 -22.58 43.78
C THR A 222 -45.89 -22.09 44.26
N GLN A 223 -45.51 -22.40 45.50
CA GLN A 223 -44.20 -22.05 46.06
C GLN A 223 -43.04 -22.72 45.30
N GLU A 224 -43.17 -24.01 44.98
CA GLU A 224 -42.16 -24.76 44.22
C GLU A 224 -41.94 -24.19 42.81
N VAL A 225 -43.02 -23.85 42.11
CA VAL A 225 -42.96 -23.23 40.77
C VAL A 225 -42.38 -21.82 40.85
N GLY A 226 -42.73 -21.06 41.89
CA GLY A 226 -42.14 -19.74 42.15
C GLY A 226 -40.62 -19.83 42.36
N ALA A 227 -40.17 -20.77 43.18
CA ALA A 227 -38.75 -21.00 43.44
C ALA A 227 -38.00 -21.47 42.18
N LEU A 228 -38.59 -22.38 41.38
CA LEU A 228 -38.06 -22.81 40.09
C LEU A 228 -37.91 -21.64 39.12
N THR A 229 -38.95 -20.81 39.00
CA THR A 229 -38.96 -19.63 38.12
C THR A 229 -37.85 -18.64 38.49
N ALA A 230 -37.64 -18.40 39.80
CA ALA A 230 -36.58 -17.53 40.29
C ALA A 230 -35.19 -18.10 39.95
N ARG A 231 -34.92 -19.38 40.24
CA ARG A 231 -33.63 -20.02 39.91
C ARG A 231 -33.33 -20.02 38.42
N LEU A 232 -34.33 -20.29 37.58
CA LEU A 232 -34.18 -20.22 36.12
C LEU A 232 -33.85 -18.79 35.68
N SER A 233 -34.58 -17.80 36.21
CA SER A 233 -34.34 -16.39 35.93
C SER A 233 -32.91 -15.97 36.25
N ASP A 234 -32.43 -16.28 37.46
CA ASP A 234 -31.07 -15.96 37.90
C ASP A 234 -30.01 -16.62 37.02
N GLY A 235 -30.26 -17.88 36.60
CA GLY A 235 -29.38 -18.60 35.68
C GLY A 235 -29.24 -17.92 34.31
N PHE A 236 -30.35 -17.41 33.75
CA PHE A 236 -30.32 -16.65 32.49
C PHE A 236 -29.65 -15.28 32.65
N ASP A 237 -29.90 -14.58 33.75
CA ASP A 237 -29.28 -13.28 34.03
C ASP A 237 -27.74 -13.42 34.17
N ALA A 238 -27.28 -14.46 34.88
CA ALA A 238 -25.86 -14.79 34.97
C ALA A 238 -25.25 -15.17 33.60
N ALA A 239 -26.01 -15.89 32.76
CA ALA A 239 -25.57 -16.26 31.42
C ALA A 239 -25.42 -15.05 30.49
N GLU A 240 -26.38 -14.13 30.49
CA GLU A 240 -26.28 -12.86 29.74
C GLU A 240 -25.04 -12.07 30.19
N ALA A 241 -24.82 -11.92 31.50
CA ALA A 241 -23.65 -11.23 32.03
C ALA A 241 -22.33 -11.88 31.58
N ALA A 242 -22.25 -13.22 31.59
CA ALA A 242 -21.07 -13.96 31.15
C ALA A 242 -20.80 -13.77 29.65
N VAL A 243 -21.83 -13.74 28.79
CA VAL A 243 -21.69 -13.46 27.36
C VAL A 243 -21.11 -12.06 27.13
N ARG A 244 -21.65 -11.04 27.80
CA ARG A 244 -21.15 -9.66 27.68
C ARG A 244 -19.70 -9.53 28.15
N ALA A 245 -19.35 -10.15 29.29
CA ALA A 245 -17.99 -10.15 29.81
C ALA A 245 -16.99 -10.78 28.83
N HIS A 246 -17.34 -11.94 28.25
CA HIS A 246 -16.50 -12.62 27.26
C HIS A 246 -16.30 -11.76 26.00
N ILE A 247 -17.34 -11.10 25.50
CA ILE A 247 -17.23 -10.23 24.31
C ILE A 247 -16.41 -8.98 24.60
N ALA A 248 -16.54 -8.39 25.79
CA ALA A 248 -15.70 -7.27 26.22
C ALA A 248 -14.21 -7.67 26.27
N GLU A 249 -13.89 -8.87 26.80
CA GLU A 249 -12.53 -9.42 26.82
C GLU A 249 -11.98 -9.59 25.40
N GLN A 250 -12.75 -10.21 24.49
CA GLN A 250 -12.33 -10.42 23.10
C GLN A 250 -12.16 -9.11 22.33
N THR A 251 -13.00 -8.11 22.62
CA THR A 251 -12.84 -6.75 22.08
C THR A 251 -11.53 -6.11 22.55
N GLY A 252 -11.15 -6.32 23.82
CA GLY A 252 -9.85 -5.90 24.37
C GLY A 252 -8.67 -6.59 23.68
N ALA A 253 -8.78 -7.90 23.42
CA ALA A 253 -7.77 -8.67 22.70
C ALA A 253 -7.58 -8.18 21.26
N VAL A 254 -8.68 -7.91 20.54
CA VAL A 254 -8.66 -7.34 19.18
C VAL A 254 -7.95 -5.98 19.16
N ARG A 255 -8.31 -5.07 20.08
CA ARG A 255 -7.65 -3.74 20.18
C ARG A 255 -6.15 -3.86 20.46
N THR A 256 -5.76 -4.80 21.31
CA THR A 256 -4.35 -5.04 21.65
C THR A 256 -3.57 -5.55 20.44
N ALA A 257 -4.11 -6.52 19.70
CA ALA A 257 -3.48 -7.06 18.49
C ALA A 257 -3.29 -5.98 17.42
N ILE A 258 -4.32 -5.14 17.21
CA ILE A 258 -4.25 -4.03 16.24
C ILE A 258 -3.25 -2.97 16.69
N GLY A 259 -3.22 -2.63 17.98
CA GLY A 259 -2.22 -1.73 18.55
C GLY A 259 -0.79 -2.21 18.33
N ALA A 260 -0.54 -3.52 18.50
CA ALA A 260 0.75 -4.13 18.21
C ALA A 260 1.10 -4.04 16.71
N GLY A 261 0.15 -4.35 15.83
CA GLY A 261 0.33 -4.22 14.38
C GLY A 261 0.66 -2.79 13.94
N ARG A 262 0.02 -1.76 14.53
CA ARG A 262 0.35 -0.35 14.25
C ARG A 262 1.78 0.00 14.66
N ALA A 263 2.20 -0.44 15.85
CA ALA A 263 3.55 -0.19 16.35
C ALA A 263 4.62 -0.88 15.48
N GLU A 264 4.36 -2.11 15.04
CA GLU A 264 5.25 -2.84 14.13
C GLU A 264 5.34 -2.14 12.77
N ALA A 265 4.21 -1.77 12.16
CA ALA A 265 4.18 -1.07 10.88
C ALA A 265 4.91 0.29 10.95
N ALA A 266 4.71 1.06 12.02
CA ALA A 266 5.41 2.33 12.25
C ALA A 266 6.92 2.12 12.39
N THR A 267 7.34 1.08 13.13
CA THR A 267 8.76 0.74 13.30
C THR A 267 9.40 0.33 11.99
N ALA A 268 8.72 -0.52 11.21
CA ALA A 268 9.22 -0.99 9.91
C ALA A 268 9.39 0.16 8.90
N THR A 269 8.37 1.02 8.76
CA THR A 269 8.41 2.14 7.82
C THR A 269 9.40 3.23 8.24
N THR A 270 9.49 3.54 9.54
CA THR A 270 10.53 4.44 10.07
C THR A 270 11.93 3.88 9.78
N GLY A 271 12.14 2.59 10.02
CA GLY A 271 13.41 1.91 9.73
C GLY A 271 13.82 2.02 8.27
N GLN A 272 12.90 1.78 7.33
CA GLN A 272 13.20 1.91 5.89
C GLN A 272 13.40 3.36 5.46
N SER A 273 12.63 4.32 6.00
CA SER A 273 12.83 5.75 5.73
C SER A 273 14.20 6.23 6.22
N THR A 274 14.65 5.79 7.40
CA THR A 274 15.98 6.11 7.92
C THR A 274 17.07 5.49 7.07
N ARG A 275 16.94 4.20 6.71
CA ARG A 275 17.87 3.51 5.80
C ARG A 275 18.03 4.25 4.48
N LEU A 276 16.92 4.62 3.83
CA LEU A 276 16.94 5.38 2.59
C LEU A 276 17.70 6.72 2.75
N GLY A 277 17.52 7.41 3.87
CA GLY A 277 18.25 8.66 4.16
C GLY A 277 19.76 8.46 4.33
N VAL A 278 20.17 7.44 5.09
CA VAL A 278 21.58 7.13 5.35
C VAL A 278 22.29 6.66 4.08
N ASP A 279 21.74 5.65 3.40
CA ASP A 279 22.35 5.05 2.21
C ASP A 279 22.33 6.05 1.04
N GLY A 280 21.24 6.81 0.89
CA GLY A 280 21.13 7.86 -0.11
C GLY A 280 22.17 8.97 0.05
N HIS A 281 22.41 9.43 1.28
CA HIS A 281 23.45 10.43 1.55
C HIS A 281 24.87 9.88 1.34
N ALA A 282 25.08 8.58 1.58
CA ALA A 282 26.34 7.91 1.26
C ALA A 282 26.63 7.91 -0.25
N HIS A 283 25.61 7.73 -1.10
CA HIS A 283 25.76 7.88 -2.56
C HIS A 283 26.13 9.31 -2.96
N ALA A 284 25.45 10.33 -2.43
CA ALA A 284 25.79 11.73 -2.69
C ALA A 284 27.24 12.05 -2.27
N THR A 285 27.68 11.56 -1.12
CA THR A 285 29.05 11.70 -0.62
C THR A 285 30.07 11.02 -1.54
N THR A 286 29.76 9.82 -2.04
CA THR A 286 30.63 9.10 -2.98
C THR A 286 30.84 9.87 -4.29
N VAL A 287 29.78 10.49 -4.83
CA VAL A 287 29.85 11.33 -6.03
C VAL A 287 30.73 12.56 -5.79
N ARG A 288 30.58 13.24 -4.65
CA ARG A 288 31.42 14.40 -4.30
C ARG A 288 32.89 14.01 -4.12
N ALA A 289 33.17 12.87 -3.49
CA ALA A 289 34.54 12.40 -3.30
C ALA A 289 35.20 12.08 -4.65
N ALA A 290 34.52 11.33 -5.52
CA ALA A 290 35.02 11.02 -6.86
C ALA A 290 35.28 12.28 -7.71
N GLY A 291 34.37 13.27 -7.66
CA GLY A 291 34.58 14.57 -8.30
C GLY A 291 35.79 15.31 -7.77
N THR A 292 35.95 15.37 -6.45
CA THR A 292 37.10 16.02 -5.79
C THR A 292 38.42 15.36 -6.17
N ASP A 293 38.47 14.03 -6.15
CA ASP A 293 39.67 13.25 -6.50
C ASP A 293 40.08 13.48 -7.95
N LYS A 294 39.11 13.41 -8.88
CA LYS A 294 39.38 13.62 -10.32
C LYS A 294 39.72 15.07 -10.65
N ALA A 295 39.06 16.04 -10.02
CA ALA A 295 39.44 17.44 -10.16
C ALA A 295 40.87 17.72 -9.65
N THR A 296 41.27 17.08 -8.55
CA THR A 296 42.63 17.19 -8.01
C THR A 296 43.65 16.56 -8.97
N ALA A 297 43.38 15.35 -9.45
CA ALA A 297 44.22 14.67 -10.44
C ALA A 297 44.38 15.48 -11.74
N THR A 298 43.31 16.12 -12.23
CA THR A 298 43.39 17.00 -13.43
C THR A 298 44.31 18.21 -13.16
N ARG A 299 44.23 18.84 -11.98
CA ARG A 299 45.12 19.96 -11.64
C ARG A 299 46.58 19.52 -11.52
N GLU A 300 46.84 18.36 -10.93
CA GLU A 300 48.19 17.79 -10.86
C GLU A 300 48.76 17.52 -12.24
N LEU A 301 47.98 16.92 -13.14
CA LEU A 301 48.38 16.74 -14.53
C LEU A 301 48.75 18.07 -15.20
N GLY A 302 47.92 19.11 -15.03
CA GLY A 302 48.22 20.44 -15.56
C GLY A 302 49.56 20.99 -15.05
N ARG A 303 49.89 20.78 -13.78
CA ARG A 303 51.20 21.18 -13.21
C ARG A 303 52.35 20.35 -13.81
N THR A 304 52.16 19.05 -13.98
CA THR A 304 53.16 18.16 -14.57
C THR A 304 53.45 18.52 -16.02
N GLU A 305 52.42 18.72 -16.85
CA GLU A 305 52.60 19.09 -18.26
C GLU A 305 53.12 20.53 -18.41
N ALA A 306 52.72 21.46 -17.52
CA ALA A 306 53.31 22.80 -17.49
C ALA A 306 54.81 22.77 -17.16
N GLN A 307 55.23 21.92 -16.23
CA GLN A 307 56.64 21.73 -15.91
C GLN A 307 57.40 21.11 -17.10
N ARG A 308 56.83 20.07 -17.73
CA ARG A 308 57.39 19.46 -18.95
C ARG A 308 57.58 20.49 -20.06
N ALA A 309 56.59 21.37 -20.28
CA ALA A 309 56.67 22.43 -21.29
C ALA A 309 57.85 23.37 -21.01
N ARG A 310 58.03 23.80 -19.75
CA ARG A 310 59.15 24.66 -19.34
C ARG A 310 60.50 23.99 -19.50
N ASP A 311 60.62 22.75 -19.05
CA ASP A 311 61.87 21.98 -19.11
C ASP A 311 62.29 21.73 -20.57
N THR A 312 61.33 21.35 -21.43
CA THR A 312 61.58 21.09 -22.86
C THR A 312 61.98 22.36 -23.60
N ALA A 313 61.23 23.46 -23.41
CA ALA A 313 61.54 24.74 -24.04
C ALA A 313 62.90 25.30 -23.57
N THR A 314 63.24 25.15 -22.28
CA THR A 314 64.56 25.51 -21.75
C THR A 314 65.67 24.66 -22.39
N GLY A 315 65.41 23.36 -22.58
CA GLY A 315 66.30 22.45 -23.31
C GLY A 315 66.54 22.91 -24.75
N HIS A 316 65.47 23.23 -25.49
CA HIS A 316 65.57 23.72 -26.87
C HIS A 316 66.30 25.06 -26.97
N ALA A 317 66.02 26.00 -26.08
CA ALA A 317 66.74 27.27 -26.02
C ALA A 317 68.24 27.08 -25.76
N THR A 318 68.59 26.14 -24.87
CA THR A 318 69.99 25.79 -24.58
C THR A 318 70.67 25.16 -25.80
N ASP A 319 69.97 24.27 -26.53
CA ASP A 319 70.50 23.65 -27.75
C ASP A 319 70.68 24.69 -28.87
N ALA A 320 69.71 25.58 -29.05
CA ALA A 320 69.80 26.68 -30.01
C ALA A 320 71.01 27.58 -29.76
N ALA A 321 71.22 27.99 -28.50
CA ALA A 321 72.38 28.77 -28.10
C ALA A 321 73.71 28.01 -28.36
N ARG A 322 73.74 26.71 -28.06
CA ARG A 322 74.91 25.84 -28.30
C ARG A 322 75.22 25.71 -29.79
N ARG A 323 74.22 25.48 -30.64
CA ARG A 323 74.40 25.39 -32.11
C ARG A 323 74.89 26.72 -32.69
N GLY A 324 74.32 27.84 -32.23
CA GLY A 324 74.80 29.18 -32.60
C GLY A 324 76.28 29.39 -32.24
N GLN A 325 76.68 29.06 -31.01
CA GLN A 325 78.09 29.14 -30.58
C GLN A 325 79.01 28.18 -31.36
N GLY A 326 78.56 26.95 -31.59
CA GLY A 326 79.30 25.96 -32.37
C GLY A 326 79.54 26.43 -33.81
N ARG A 327 78.52 27.00 -34.47
CA ARG A 327 78.64 27.55 -35.82
C ARG A 327 79.62 28.73 -35.86
N VAL A 328 79.59 29.61 -34.86
CA VAL A 328 80.53 30.74 -34.74
C VAL A 328 81.98 30.26 -34.67
N GLY A 329 82.25 29.19 -33.92
CA GLY A 329 83.58 28.59 -33.85
C GLY A 329 84.05 27.92 -35.14
N ALA A 330 83.14 27.64 -36.09
CA ALA A 330 83.44 27.03 -37.38
C ALA A 330 83.70 28.05 -38.51
N ILE A 331 83.42 29.34 -38.28
CA ILE A 331 83.66 30.39 -39.28
C ILE A 331 85.17 30.63 -39.38
N THR A 332 85.72 30.40 -40.57
CA THR A 332 87.12 30.69 -40.89
C THR A 332 87.15 31.61 -42.11
N ASP A 333 87.68 32.82 -41.94
CA ASP A 333 87.83 33.81 -43.01
C ASP A 333 89.23 34.43 -42.93
N ALA A 334 89.79 34.78 -44.08
CA ALA A 334 91.10 35.43 -44.15
C ALA A 334 91.03 36.90 -43.71
N ASP A 335 89.85 37.52 -43.81
CA ASP A 335 89.58 38.88 -43.36
C ASP A 335 88.97 38.85 -41.94
N PRO A 336 89.71 39.29 -40.90
CA PRO A 336 89.27 39.17 -39.52
C PRO A 336 88.02 39.99 -39.21
N ASP A 337 87.81 41.12 -39.90
CA ASP A 337 86.64 41.97 -39.67
C ASP A 337 85.39 41.36 -40.31
N ARG A 338 85.55 40.71 -41.46
CA ARG A 338 84.49 39.94 -42.11
C ARG A 338 84.12 38.70 -41.30
N ALA A 339 85.11 37.96 -40.78
CA ALA A 339 84.88 36.85 -39.85
C ALA A 339 84.13 37.32 -38.60
N ALA A 340 84.52 38.47 -38.03
CA ALA A 340 83.88 39.04 -36.85
C ALA A 340 82.41 39.44 -37.12
N ALA A 341 82.12 40.05 -38.28
CA ALA A 341 80.77 40.41 -38.68
C ALA A 341 79.87 39.18 -38.88
N ARG A 342 80.36 38.14 -39.57
CA ARG A 342 79.64 36.86 -39.74
C ARG A 342 79.40 36.18 -38.39
N ALA A 343 80.43 36.10 -37.54
CA ALA A 343 80.33 35.56 -36.19
C ALA A 343 79.36 36.34 -35.29
N GLN A 344 79.25 37.65 -35.46
CA GLN A 344 78.28 38.46 -34.72
C GLN A 344 76.85 38.19 -35.20
N ALA A 345 76.61 38.12 -36.52
CA ALA A 345 75.29 37.82 -37.07
C ALA A 345 74.79 36.41 -36.68
N VAL A 346 75.66 35.39 -36.77
CA VAL A 346 75.33 34.03 -36.35
C VAL A 346 75.07 33.96 -34.83
N ARG A 347 75.86 34.68 -34.00
CA ARG A 347 75.57 34.79 -32.56
C ARG A 347 74.21 35.43 -32.32
N GLN A 348 73.90 36.54 -32.99
CA GLN A 348 72.62 37.25 -32.82
C GLN A 348 71.43 36.36 -33.16
N VAL A 349 71.49 35.60 -34.26
CA VAL A 349 70.41 34.68 -34.64
C VAL A 349 70.31 33.50 -33.66
N GLY A 350 71.43 32.93 -33.22
CA GLY A 350 71.43 31.86 -32.20
C GLY A 350 70.87 32.33 -30.86
N THR A 351 71.21 33.54 -30.40
CA THR A 351 70.66 34.11 -29.17
C THR A 351 69.21 34.52 -29.32
N ALA A 352 68.83 35.13 -30.45
CA ALA A 352 67.45 35.53 -30.71
C ALA A 352 66.52 34.30 -30.76
N GLN A 353 66.94 33.21 -31.42
CA GLN A 353 66.17 31.97 -31.43
C GLN A 353 66.08 31.35 -30.03
N ALA A 354 67.18 31.35 -29.27
CA ALA A 354 67.16 30.86 -27.89
C ALA A 354 66.21 31.69 -27.00
N ASP A 355 66.17 33.01 -27.17
CA ASP A 355 65.27 33.89 -26.44
C ASP A 355 63.81 33.73 -26.90
N GLU A 356 63.55 33.56 -28.19
CA GLU A 356 62.22 33.23 -28.73
C GLU A 356 61.71 31.90 -28.16
N LEU A 357 62.54 30.85 -28.15
CA LEU A 357 62.21 29.55 -27.56
C LEU A 357 61.94 29.65 -26.04
N ARG A 358 62.65 30.52 -25.32
CA ARG A 358 62.35 30.82 -23.90
C ARG A 358 61.02 31.55 -23.73
N GLN A 359 60.65 32.43 -24.66
CA GLN A 359 59.40 33.18 -24.63
C GLN A 359 58.17 32.31 -24.95
N VAL A 360 58.35 31.16 -25.62
CA VAL A 360 57.26 30.20 -25.91
C VAL A 360 56.96 29.27 -24.72
N ALA A 361 57.89 29.13 -23.76
CA ALA A 361 57.69 28.28 -22.59
C ALA A 361 56.52 28.71 -21.66
N PRO A 362 56.36 30.01 -21.33
CA PRO A 362 55.24 30.47 -20.49
C PRO A 362 53.86 30.23 -21.13
N PRO A 363 53.60 30.55 -22.42
CA PRO A 363 52.30 30.27 -23.04
C PRO A 363 51.86 28.80 -23.01
N ALA A 364 52.77 27.85 -23.28
CA ALA A 364 52.45 26.41 -23.24
C ALA A 364 52.18 25.92 -21.81
N ALA A 365 52.95 26.41 -20.84
CA ALA A 365 52.73 26.12 -19.42
C ALA A 365 51.42 26.72 -18.90
N ASP A 366 51.12 27.96 -19.30
CA ASP A 366 49.90 28.67 -18.93
C ASP A 366 48.66 28.02 -19.57
N PHE A 367 48.77 27.53 -20.80
CA PHE A 367 47.73 26.72 -21.44
C PHE A 367 47.41 25.48 -20.60
N ALA A 368 48.42 24.69 -20.24
CA ALA A 368 48.24 23.46 -19.46
C ALA A 368 47.57 23.74 -18.10
N LEU A 369 48.00 24.78 -17.39
CA LEU A 369 47.42 25.17 -16.10
C LEU A 369 45.99 25.71 -16.24
N THR A 370 45.75 26.57 -17.23
CA THR A 370 44.43 27.19 -17.47
C THR A 370 43.41 26.12 -17.83
N GLU A 371 43.76 25.24 -18.75
CA GLU A 371 42.87 24.19 -19.23
C GLU A 371 42.60 23.14 -18.14
N ALA A 372 43.62 22.73 -17.39
CA ALA A 372 43.46 21.85 -16.24
C ALA A 372 42.52 22.43 -15.18
N ASN A 373 42.67 23.72 -14.85
CA ASN A 373 41.81 24.39 -13.87
C ASN A 373 40.37 24.52 -14.36
N ARG A 374 40.17 24.87 -15.64
CA ARG A 374 38.85 24.95 -16.27
C ARG A 374 38.11 23.61 -16.19
N ILE A 375 38.79 22.52 -16.56
CA ILE A 375 38.19 21.19 -16.55
C ILE A 375 37.95 20.70 -15.12
N ALA A 376 38.89 20.90 -14.20
CA ALA A 376 38.72 20.55 -12.79
C ALA A 376 37.53 21.27 -12.15
N ALA A 377 37.29 22.54 -12.51
CA ALA A 377 36.11 23.29 -12.09
C ALA A 377 34.81 22.68 -12.65
N GLY A 378 34.79 22.33 -13.94
CA GLY A 378 33.62 21.67 -14.56
C GLY A 378 33.28 20.31 -13.94
N ILE A 379 34.29 19.50 -13.62
CA ILE A 379 34.10 18.24 -12.88
C ILE A 379 33.47 18.50 -11.51
N GLY A 380 34.00 19.48 -10.76
CA GLY A 380 33.50 19.86 -9.45
C GLY A 380 32.04 20.33 -9.48
N GLU A 381 31.69 21.18 -10.44
CA GLU A 381 30.32 21.68 -10.64
C GLU A 381 29.35 20.53 -10.97
N GLN A 382 29.70 19.66 -11.92
CA GLN A 382 28.85 18.54 -12.33
C GLN A 382 28.56 17.59 -11.16
N THR A 383 29.59 17.18 -10.41
CA THR A 383 29.43 16.29 -9.26
C THR A 383 28.67 16.93 -8.11
N THR A 384 28.86 18.23 -7.86
CA THR A 384 28.11 18.98 -6.85
C THR A 384 26.63 19.04 -7.20
N LYS A 385 26.32 19.29 -8.47
CA LYS A 385 24.94 19.31 -8.98
C LYS A 385 24.26 17.96 -8.80
N VAL A 386 24.89 16.86 -9.24
CA VAL A 386 24.31 15.51 -9.10
C VAL A 386 24.13 15.14 -7.63
N ALA A 387 25.12 15.42 -6.78
CA ALA A 387 24.99 15.14 -5.35
C ALA A 387 23.86 15.94 -4.69
N ALA A 388 23.63 17.19 -5.11
CA ALA A 388 22.51 18.01 -4.66
C ALA A 388 21.16 17.47 -5.16
N GLU A 389 21.08 16.97 -6.40
CA GLU A 389 19.88 16.32 -6.94
C GLU A 389 19.55 15.03 -6.17
N VAL A 390 20.57 14.22 -5.83
CA VAL A 390 20.40 13.04 -4.97
C VAL A 390 19.86 13.44 -3.59
N ASP A 391 20.50 14.40 -2.90
CA ASP A 391 20.05 14.85 -1.58
C ASP A 391 18.62 15.44 -1.62
N ALA A 392 18.24 16.12 -2.71
CA ALA A 392 16.91 16.69 -2.90
C ALA A 392 15.82 15.62 -3.15
N ALA A 393 16.18 14.44 -3.68
CA ALA A 393 15.24 13.36 -3.93
C ALA A 393 14.89 12.55 -2.67
N LEU A 394 15.79 12.51 -1.67
CA LEU A 394 15.62 11.68 -0.46
C LEU A 394 14.37 12.03 0.35
N PRO A 395 14.03 13.31 0.61
CA PRO A 395 12.81 13.64 1.34
C PRO A 395 11.55 13.08 0.66
N GLY A 396 11.46 13.18 -0.67
CA GLY A 396 10.33 12.64 -1.43
C GLY A 396 10.19 11.12 -1.27
N GLY A 397 11.29 10.38 -1.34
CA GLY A 397 11.30 8.94 -1.10
C GLY A 397 10.93 8.56 0.34
N GLN A 398 11.43 9.31 1.32
CA GLN A 398 11.07 9.12 2.73
C GLN A 398 9.60 9.40 3.01
N HIS A 399 9.02 10.41 2.34
CA HIS A 399 7.59 10.70 2.39
C HIS A 399 6.77 9.54 1.81
N ALA A 400 7.14 9.02 0.64
CA ALA A 400 6.45 7.86 0.05
C ALA A 400 6.46 6.62 0.96
N ILE A 401 7.58 6.34 1.65
CA ILE A 401 7.65 5.24 2.63
C ILE A 401 6.75 5.51 3.84
N ARG A 402 6.67 6.75 4.32
CA ARG A 402 5.77 7.14 5.41
C ARG A 402 4.30 7.03 5.01
N ASP A 403 3.95 7.37 3.77
CA ASP A 403 2.60 7.24 3.23
C ASP A 403 2.16 5.76 3.15
N ILE A 404 3.07 4.84 2.82
CA ILE A 404 2.82 3.40 2.92
C ILE A 404 2.49 3.02 4.37
N GLY A 405 3.23 3.56 5.35
CA GLY A 405 2.99 3.34 6.77
C GLY A 405 1.61 3.84 7.22
N ALA A 406 1.23 5.04 6.79
CA ALA A 406 -0.09 5.61 7.06
C ALA A 406 -1.22 4.75 6.46
N ALA A 407 -1.07 4.31 5.21
CA ALA A 407 -2.06 3.45 4.56
C ALA A 407 -2.26 2.10 5.28
N VAL A 408 -1.18 1.53 5.83
CA VAL A 408 -1.25 0.31 6.66
C VAL A 408 -1.99 0.59 7.96
N GLN A 409 -1.73 1.72 8.62
CA GLN A 409 -2.43 2.13 9.84
C GLN A 409 -3.93 2.34 9.58
N ASP A 410 -4.32 3.03 8.50
CA ASP A 410 -5.72 3.21 8.11
C ASP A 410 -6.41 1.87 7.82
N GLY A 411 -5.68 0.93 7.19
CA GLY A 411 -6.16 -0.43 6.94
C GLY A 411 -6.41 -1.21 8.24
N LEU A 412 -5.54 -1.06 9.22
CA LEU A 412 -5.66 -1.67 10.55
C LEU A 412 -6.83 -1.05 11.33
N ASP A 413 -7.04 0.26 11.22
CA ASP A 413 -8.15 0.99 11.86
C ASP A 413 -9.50 0.56 11.31
N THR A 414 -9.59 0.44 9.97
CA THR A 414 -10.78 -0.09 9.29
C THR A 414 -11.06 -1.53 9.75
N GLY A 415 -10.02 -2.36 9.86
CA GLY A 415 -10.13 -3.72 10.40
C GLY A 415 -10.62 -3.75 11.85
N ALA A 416 -10.17 -2.81 12.70
CA ALA A 416 -10.58 -2.67 14.09
C ALA A 416 -12.06 -2.36 14.25
N THR A 417 -12.55 -1.41 13.45
CA THR A 417 -13.95 -1.00 13.45
C THR A 417 -14.83 -2.15 13.01
N GLY A 418 -14.52 -2.80 11.88
CA GLY A 418 -15.29 -3.95 11.40
C GLY A 418 -15.29 -5.14 12.36
N ALA A 419 -14.18 -5.39 13.08
CA ALA A 419 -14.10 -6.41 14.11
C ALA A 419 -14.99 -6.08 15.32
N THR A 420 -14.96 -4.84 15.78
CA THR A 420 -15.78 -4.38 16.91
C THR A 420 -17.26 -4.46 16.58
N GLU A 421 -17.66 -4.06 15.37
CA GLU A 421 -19.03 -4.20 14.87
C GLU A 421 -19.47 -5.67 14.81
N ALA A 422 -18.60 -6.56 14.31
CA ALA A 422 -18.89 -8.00 14.27
C ALA A 422 -19.07 -8.60 15.67
N LEU A 423 -18.23 -8.20 16.64
CA LEU A 423 -18.36 -8.64 18.04
C LEU A 423 -19.65 -8.12 18.69
N ASN A 424 -20.02 -6.85 18.46
CA ASN A 424 -21.29 -6.28 18.93
C ASN A 424 -22.51 -6.98 18.31
N ALA A 425 -22.43 -7.36 17.03
CA ALA A 425 -23.48 -8.12 16.37
C ALA A 425 -23.63 -9.54 16.96
N ILE A 426 -22.52 -10.21 17.29
CA ILE A 426 -22.53 -11.48 18.02
C ILE A 426 -23.16 -11.31 19.41
N GLU A 427 -22.82 -10.26 20.14
CA GLU A 427 -23.41 -9.95 21.45
C GLU A 427 -24.92 -9.81 21.37
N THR A 428 -25.38 -8.92 20.48
CA THR A 428 -26.80 -8.61 20.30
C THR A 428 -27.59 -9.88 19.98
N ARG A 429 -27.07 -10.70 19.05
CA ARG A 429 -27.70 -11.96 18.67
C ARG A 429 -27.74 -12.96 19.83
N ALA A 430 -26.64 -13.16 20.53
CA ALA A 430 -26.55 -14.15 21.61
C ALA A 430 -27.42 -13.77 22.81
N VAL A 431 -27.46 -12.49 23.17
CA VAL A 431 -28.35 -11.97 24.22
C VAL A 431 -29.81 -12.17 23.81
N GLN A 432 -30.16 -11.93 22.54
CA GLN A 432 -31.52 -12.18 22.07
C GLN A 432 -31.88 -13.68 22.13
N GLU A 433 -31.00 -14.57 21.67
CA GLU A 433 -31.21 -16.03 21.73
C GLU A 433 -31.39 -16.52 23.18
N LEU A 434 -30.63 -15.96 24.15
CA LEU A 434 -30.80 -16.25 25.58
C LEU A 434 -32.14 -15.74 26.13
N ARG A 435 -32.61 -14.58 25.69
CA ARG A 435 -33.92 -14.01 26.10
C ARG A 435 -35.09 -14.82 25.57
N ASP A 436 -35.00 -15.27 24.31
CA ASP A 436 -36.02 -16.12 23.71
C ASP A 436 -36.08 -17.48 24.42
N LEU A 437 -34.91 -18.06 24.73
CA LEU A 437 -34.81 -19.30 25.52
C LEU A 437 -35.36 -19.12 26.94
N ARG A 438 -35.05 -17.99 27.60
CA ARG A 438 -35.62 -17.62 28.91
C ARG A 438 -37.14 -17.55 28.85
N ALA A 439 -37.69 -16.82 27.88
CA ALA A 439 -39.13 -16.65 27.74
C ALA A 439 -39.84 -18.00 27.54
N ALA A 440 -39.30 -18.87 26.68
CA ALA A 440 -39.83 -20.22 26.45
C ALA A 440 -39.76 -21.08 27.73
N THR A 441 -38.61 -21.11 28.41
CA THR A 441 -38.40 -21.93 29.61
C THR A 441 -39.31 -21.47 30.77
N LEU A 442 -39.45 -20.17 30.98
CA LEU A 442 -40.33 -19.62 32.01
C LEU A 442 -41.82 -19.87 31.69
N ALA A 443 -42.20 -19.89 30.41
CA ALA A 443 -43.55 -20.29 30.01
C ALA A 443 -43.81 -21.77 30.36
N THR A 444 -42.88 -22.66 30.07
CA THR A 444 -42.98 -24.09 30.44
C THR A 444 -43.04 -24.31 31.96
N ALA A 445 -42.29 -23.53 32.74
CA ALA A 445 -42.35 -23.58 34.20
C ALA A 445 -43.74 -23.17 34.74
N ARG A 446 -44.37 -22.13 34.17
CA ARG A 446 -45.73 -21.72 34.54
C ARG A 446 -46.77 -22.77 34.15
N GLU A 447 -46.64 -23.38 32.96
CA GLU A 447 -47.52 -24.47 32.53
C GLU A 447 -47.41 -25.69 33.45
N LEU A 448 -46.19 -26.04 33.89
CA LEU A 448 -45.98 -27.08 34.90
C LEU A 448 -46.73 -26.77 36.19
N GLY A 449 -46.68 -25.53 36.68
CA GLY A 449 -47.44 -25.10 37.86
C GLY A 449 -48.94 -25.23 37.70
N GLY A 450 -49.49 -24.82 36.54
CA GLY A 450 -50.91 -25.02 36.22
C GLY A 450 -51.30 -26.50 36.23
N ARG A 451 -50.47 -27.38 35.67
CA ARG A 451 -50.72 -28.83 35.68
C ARG A 451 -50.69 -29.43 37.10
N LEU A 452 -49.79 -28.97 37.95
CA LEU A 452 -49.72 -29.45 39.35
C LEU A 452 -50.97 -29.07 40.14
N VAL A 453 -51.46 -27.83 39.99
CA VAL A 453 -52.71 -27.39 40.64
C VAL A 453 -53.90 -28.24 40.17
N VAL A 454 -54.01 -28.50 38.86
CA VAL A 454 -55.08 -29.36 38.32
C VAL A 454 -55.00 -30.79 38.86
N GLN A 455 -53.78 -31.33 39.06
CA GLN A 455 -53.60 -32.66 39.67
C GLN A 455 -53.99 -32.67 41.16
N VAL A 456 -53.66 -31.62 41.91
CA VAL A 456 -54.11 -31.47 43.31
C VAL A 456 -55.65 -31.41 43.36
N ASP A 457 -56.29 -30.64 42.50
CA ASP A 457 -57.76 -30.56 42.44
C ASP A 457 -58.40 -31.91 42.05
N ALA A 458 -57.73 -32.71 41.24
CA ALA A 458 -58.20 -34.04 40.85
C ALA A 458 -58.10 -35.03 42.02
N VAL A 459 -57.02 -34.99 42.81
CA VAL A 459 -56.87 -35.79 44.04
C VAL A 459 -57.90 -35.37 45.08
N GLU A 460 -58.13 -34.05 45.27
CA GLU A 460 -59.17 -33.52 46.15
C GLU A 460 -60.56 -34.06 45.77
N ARG A 461 -60.95 -33.95 44.49
CA ARG A 461 -62.24 -34.47 44.01
C ARG A 461 -62.39 -35.97 44.21
N ALA A 462 -61.38 -36.76 43.81
CA ALA A 462 -61.42 -38.22 43.97
C ALA A 462 -61.56 -38.63 45.45
N ALA A 463 -60.88 -37.93 46.34
CA ALA A 463 -60.97 -38.16 47.78
C ALA A 463 -62.35 -37.84 48.35
N LEU A 464 -62.94 -36.70 47.95
CA LEU A 464 -64.28 -36.29 48.38
C LEU A 464 -65.37 -37.26 47.88
N ASP A 465 -65.24 -37.72 46.64
CA ASP A 465 -66.13 -38.72 46.04
C ASP A 465 -66.03 -40.07 46.77
N GLN A 466 -64.80 -40.53 47.06
CA GLN A 466 -64.56 -41.76 47.82
C GLN A 466 -65.09 -41.67 49.26
N ALA A 467 -64.90 -40.53 49.93
CA ALA A 467 -65.46 -40.29 51.27
C ALA A 467 -66.99 -40.33 51.26
N GLY A 468 -67.62 -39.65 50.28
CA GLY A 468 -69.06 -39.61 50.11
C GLY A 468 -69.65 -41.00 49.84
N HIS A 469 -69.09 -41.71 48.86
CA HIS A 469 -69.54 -43.05 48.50
C HIS A 469 -69.39 -44.05 49.66
N GLY A 470 -68.26 -44.00 50.38
CA GLY A 470 -68.03 -44.85 51.55
C GLY A 470 -69.03 -44.58 52.67
N ALA A 471 -69.33 -43.31 52.96
CA ALA A 471 -70.32 -42.94 53.96
C ALA A 471 -71.75 -43.34 53.55
N ASP A 472 -72.13 -43.17 52.29
CA ASP A 472 -73.45 -43.56 51.78
C ASP A 472 -73.67 -45.08 51.88
N LEU A 473 -72.66 -45.88 51.51
CA LEU A 473 -72.70 -47.33 51.68
C LEU A 473 -72.82 -47.73 53.15
N ALA A 474 -72.11 -47.04 54.05
CA ALA A 474 -72.16 -47.32 55.48
C ALA A 474 -73.49 -46.95 56.12
N LEU A 475 -74.09 -45.82 55.75
CA LEU A 475 -75.41 -45.40 56.23
C LEU A 475 -76.50 -46.42 55.83
N ARG A 476 -76.42 -46.95 54.60
CA ARG A 476 -77.30 -48.06 54.16
C ARG A 476 -77.00 -49.36 54.92
N GLY A 477 -75.72 -49.71 55.06
CA GLY A 477 -75.30 -50.88 55.81
C GLY A 477 -75.73 -50.86 57.28
N LEU A 478 -75.83 -49.68 57.91
CA LEU A 478 -76.38 -49.52 59.26
C LEU A 478 -77.86 -49.89 59.32
N ASP A 479 -78.66 -49.43 58.35
CA ASP A 479 -80.08 -49.77 58.27
C ASP A 479 -80.29 -51.26 58.00
N ASP A 480 -79.52 -51.82 57.07
CA ASP A 480 -79.54 -53.24 56.72
C ASP A 480 -79.09 -54.12 57.91
N ALA A 481 -78.05 -53.71 58.64
CA ALA A 481 -77.59 -54.41 59.84
C ALA A 481 -78.62 -54.36 60.96
N ALA A 482 -79.29 -53.22 61.16
CA ALA A 482 -80.37 -53.07 62.12
C ALA A 482 -81.59 -53.94 61.76
N LEU A 483 -81.96 -53.99 60.48
CA LEU A 483 -83.03 -54.85 59.94
C LEU A 483 -82.70 -56.34 60.07
N ALA A 484 -81.48 -56.76 59.72
CA ALA A 484 -81.06 -58.16 59.78
C ALA A 484 -80.97 -58.71 61.23
N THR A 485 -80.87 -57.82 62.22
CA THR A 485 -80.68 -58.20 63.62
C THR A 485 -81.89 -57.94 64.52
N LEU A 486 -82.98 -57.41 63.96
CA LEU A 486 -84.29 -57.28 64.60
C LEU A 486 -84.71 -58.64 65.21
N GLY A 487 -84.74 -58.72 66.55
CA GLY A 487 -85.07 -59.93 67.31
C GLY A 487 -83.87 -60.72 67.87
N ARG A 488 -82.62 -60.33 67.57
CA ARG A 488 -81.39 -60.91 68.14
C ARG A 488 -80.67 -59.90 69.05
N SER A 489 -80.18 -60.34 70.21
CA SER A 489 -79.44 -59.47 71.16
C SER A 489 -78.12 -58.92 70.58
N SER A 490 -77.60 -59.51 69.50
CA SER A 490 -76.36 -59.12 68.80
C SER A 490 -76.52 -57.94 67.82
N GLY A 491 -77.69 -57.30 67.74
CA GLY A 491 -77.91 -56.22 66.78
C GLY A 491 -77.08 -54.96 67.01
N PHE A 492 -76.89 -54.58 68.27
CA PHE A 492 -76.07 -53.43 68.64
C PHE A 492 -74.60 -53.61 68.22
N THR A 493 -74.05 -54.81 68.35
CA THR A 493 -72.66 -55.10 67.96
C THR A 493 -72.42 -55.06 66.45
N ALA A 494 -73.42 -55.44 65.65
CA ALA A 494 -73.30 -55.35 64.18
C ALA A 494 -73.33 -53.89 63.71
N VAL A 495 -74.25 -53.10 64.28
CA VAL A 495 -74.36 -51.65 64.05
C VAL A 495 -73.07 -50.93 64.47
N ASP A 496 -72.51 -51.24 65.64
CA ASP A 496 -71.24 -50.69 66.09
C ASP A 496 -70.09 -51.08 65.17
N SER A 497 -70.01 -52.35 64.73
CA SER A 497 -68.97 -52.81 63.82
C SER A 497 -68.96 -52.04 62.50
N VAL A 498 -70.14 -51.83 61.89
CA VAL A 498 -70.27 -51.04 60.64
C VAL A 498 -69.84 -49.60 60.87
N ALA A 499 -70.29 -48.98 61.97
CA ALA A 499 -69.91 -47.60 62.30
C ALA A 499 -68.40 -47.46 62.55
N THR A 500 -67.81 -48.34 63.36
CA THR A 500 -66.37 -48.32 63.67
C THR A 500 -65.51 -48.56 62.42
N GLN A 501 -65.88 -49.52 61.57
CA GLN A 501 -65.15 -49.78 60.33
C GLN A 501 -65.21 -48.59 59.37
N THR A 502 -66.36 -47.93 59.29
CA THR A 502 -66.55 -46.75 58.43
C THR A 502 -65.77 -45.54 58.93
N ILE A 503 -65.87 -45.24 60.23
CA ILE A 503 -65.10 -44.15 60.85
C ILE A 503 -63.60 -44.41 60.68
N GLY A 504 -63.13 -45.63 60.91
CA GLY A 504 -61.73 -46.00 60.67
C GLY A 504 -61.29 -45.87 59.21
N ALA A 505 -62.17 -46.15 58.24
CA ALA A 505 -61.89 -45.94 56.82
C ALA A 505 -61.85 -44.44 56.44
N LEU A 506 -62.73 -43.63 57.01
CA LEU A 506 -62.73 -42.17 56.86
C LEU A 506 -61.47 -41.54 57.49
N ASP A 507 -61.02 -42.04 58.65
CA ASP A 507 -59.77 -41.62 59.28
C ASP A 507 -58.54 -42.00 58.43
N ALA A 508 -58.54 -43.21 57.84
CA ALA A 508 -57.46 -43.66 56.96
C ALA A 508 -57.39 -42.92 55.61
N LEU A 509 -58.50 -42.32 55.18
CA LEU A 509 -58.55 -41.51 53.95
C LEU A 509 -57.58 -40.32 54.03
N ASP A 510 -57.48 -39.68 55.21
CA ASP A 510 -56.60 -38.51 55.41
C ASP A 510 -55.13 -38.83 55.13
N ALA A 511 -54.64 -39.98 55.62
CA ALA A 511 -53.27 -40.44 55.36
C ALA A 511 -53.05 -40.79 53.88
N THR A 512 -54.03 -41.43 53.25
CA THR A 512 -53.97 -41.82 51.82
C THR A 512 -53.89 -40.59 50.91
N VAL A 513 -54.76 -39.61 51.16
CA VAL A 513 -54.79 -38.34 50.44
C VAL A 513 -53.51 -37.55 50.65
N GLY A 514 -52.94 -37.58 51.86
CA GLY A 514 -51.61 -37.07 52.14
C GLY A 514 -50.54 -37.64 51.23
N GLY A 515 -50.46 -38.96 51.13
CA GLY A 515 -49.47 -39.65 50.29
C GLY A 515 -49.62 -39.33 48.79
N GLU A 516 -50.86 -39.18 48.30
CA GLU A 516 -51.11 -38.79 46.91
C GLU A 516 -50.69 -37.34 46.63
N PHE A 517 -50.97 -36.40 47.53
CA PHE A 517 -50.49 -35.02 47.38
C PHE A 517 -48.97 -34.94 47.40
N ASP A 518 -48.30 -35.64 48.32
CA ASP A 518 -46.84 -35.71 48.36
C ASP A 518 -46.27 -36.27 47.05
N THR A 519 -46.92 -37.29 46.48
CA THR A 519 -46.55 -37.88 45.19
C THR A 519 -46.66 -36.88 44.05
N VAL A 520 -47.74 -36.07 44.00
CA VAL A 520 -47.91 -34.99 43.00
C VAL A 520 -46.79 -33.95 43.13
N ILE A 521 -46.48 -33.51 44.36
CA ILE A 521 -45.42 -32.52 44.60
C ILE A 521 -44.04 -33.08 44.23
N VAL A 522 -43.73 -34.34 44.56
CA VAL A 522 -42.46 -34.99 44.19
C VAL A 522 -42.30 -35.10 42.66
N ARG A 523 -43.38 -35.45 41.94
CA ARG A 523 -43.38 -35.45 40.46
C ARG A 523 -43.14 -34.04 39.90
N GLY A 524 -43.77 -33.02 40.50
CA GLY A 524 -43.55 -31.62 40.16
C GLY A 524 -42.09 -31.18 40.32
N ARG A 525 -41.46 -31.50 41.46
CA ARG A 525 -40.04 -31.22 41.70
C ARG A 525 -39.15 -31.92 40.67
N THR A 526 -39.42 -33.18 40.37
CA THR A 526 -38.65 -33.95 39.37
C THR A 526 -38.72 -33.29 38.00
N ALA A 527 -39.92 -32.96 37.52
CA ALA A 527 -40.10 -32.24 36.25
C ALA A 527 -39.43 -30.85 36.28
N GLY A 528 -39.44 -30.17 37.42
CA GLY A 528 -38.71 -28.91 37.61
C GLY A 528 -37.19 -29.07 37.45
N THR A 529 -36.60 -30.13 38.03
CA THR A 529 -35.16 -30.41 37.88
C THR A 529 -34.77 -30.77 36.45
N GLU A 530 -35.62 -31.47 35.71
CA GLU A 530 -35.40 -31.77 34.28
C GLU A 530 -35.46 -30.49 33.43
N LEU A 531 -36.39 -29.58 33.73
CA LEU A 531 -36.48 -28.27 33.08
C LEU A 531 -35.24 -27.42 33.35
N GLU A 532 -34.74 -27.39 34.60
CA GLU A 532 -33.47 -26.72 34.94
C GLU A 532 -32.28 -27.33 34.18
N GLY A 533 -32.22 -28.66 34.06
CA GLY A 533 -31.19 -29.34 33.27
C GLY A 533 -31.23 -28.95 31.80
N THR A 534 -32.43 -28.89 31.21
CA THR A 534 -32.64 -28.47 29.83
C THR A 534 -32.24 -27.01 29.60
N ALA A 535 -32.64 -26.12 30.51
CA ALA A 535 -32.29 -24.70 30.46
C ALA A 535 -30.77 -24.50 30.56
N ARG A 536 -30.11 -25.21 31.49
CA ARG A 536 -28.65 -25.19 31.65
C ARG A 536 -27.93 -25.65 30.39
N GLY A 537 -28.37 -26.76 29.77
CA GLY A 537 -27.80 -27.24 28.51
C GLY A 537 -27.95 -26.23 27.37
N GLY A 538 -29.11 -25.56 27.27
CA GLY A 538 -29.34 -24.50 26.29
C GLY A 538 -28.44 -23.27 26.51
N ILE A 539 -28.27 -22.85 27.77
CA ILE A 539 -27.35 -21.78 28.16
C ILE A 539 -25.90 -22.12 27.78
N GLU A 540 -25.43 -23.32 28.14
CA GLU A 540 -24.07 -23.79 27.83
C GLU A 540 -23.82 -23.83 26.32
N GLN A 541 -24.79 -24.30 25.54
CA GLN A 541 -24.70 -24.33 24.09
C GLN A 541 -24.63 -22.92 23.48
N ALA A 542 -25.44 -21.97 23.97
CA ALA A 542 -25.40 -20.58 23.53
C ALA A 542 -24.02 -19.94 23.85
N GLN A 543 -23.51 -20.14 25.06
CA GLN A 543 -22.19 -19.65 25.47
C GLN A 543 -21.05 -20.26 24.64
N ALA A 544 -21.11 -21.57 24.35
CA ALA A 544 -20.13 -22.23 23.49
C ALA A 544 -20.16 -21.66 22.06
N GLY A 545 -21.35 -21.39 21.51
CA GLY A 545 -21.52 -20.73 20.21
C GLY A 545 -20.87 -19.34 20.18
N VAL A 546 -21.07 -18.52 21.22
CA VAL A 546 -20.42 -17.21 21.36
C VAL A 546 -18.90 -17.34 21.41
N ARG A 547 -18.37 -18.25 22.23
CA ARG A 547 -16.92 -18.47 22.33
C ARG A 547 -16.30 -18.85 20.98
N GLN A 548 -16.95 -19.74 20.23
CA GLN A 548 -16.48 -20.15 18.91
C GLN A 548 -16.55 -19.00 17.88
N ALA A 549 -17.66 -18.25 17.86
CA ALA A 549 -17.85 -17.14 16.93
C ALA A 549 -16.85 -16.01 17.20
N THR A 550 -16.68 -15.61 18.46
CA THR A 550 -15.72 -14.58 18.88
C THR A 550 -14.28 -15.01 18.60
N ALA A 551 -13.89 -16.25 18.91
CA ALA A 551 -12.56 -16.78 18.58
C ALA A 551 -12.27 -16.72 17.07
N THR A 552 -13.27 -16.99 16.23
CA THR A 552 -13.15 -16.90 14.77
C THR A 552 -12.93 -15.46 14.31
N VAL A 553 -13.64 -14.49 14.90
CA VAL A 553 -13.44 -13.06 14.60
C VAL A 553 -12.04 -12.62 15.04
N THR A 554 -11.64 -12.91 16.27
CA THR A 554 -10.32 -12.57 16.81
C THR A 554 -9.19 -13.15 15.95
N ALA A 555 -9.28 -14.43 15.56
CA ALA A 555 -8.28 -15.08 14.72
C ALA A 555 -8.17 -14.44 13.32
N ARG A 556 -9.31 -14.10 12.68
CA ARG A 556 -9.30 -13.42 11.37
C ARG A 556 -8.71 -12.03 11.45
N VAL A 557 -8.94 -11.32 12.54
CA VAL A 557 -8.38 -9.98 12.75
C VAL A 557 -6.87 -10.04 12.95
N GLN A 558 -6.39 -10.98 13.76
CA GLN A 558 -4.95 -11.23 13.93
C GLN A 558 -4.29 -11.57 12.60
N GLU A 559 -4.84 -12.53 11.85
CA GLU A 559 -4.31 -12.91 10.54
C GLU A 559 -4.35 -11.74 9.54
N GLY A 560 -5.43 -10.95 9.55
CA GLY A 560 -5.58 -9.76 8.71
C GLY A 560 -4.56 -8.67 9.05
N ALA A 561 -4.35 -8.40 10.34
CA ALA A 561 -3.37 -7.44 10.82
C ALA A 561 -1.95 -7.87 10.44
N ASP A 562 -1.58 -9.12 10.71
CA ASP A 562 -0.27 -9.68 10.36
C ASP A 562 -0.02 -9.59 8.85
N ARG A 563 -1.05 -9.86 8.03
CA ARG A 563 -0.96 -9.77 6.57
C ARG A 563 -0.77 -8.32 6.11
N GLN A 564 -1.52 -7.36 6.65
CA GLN A 564 -1.39 -5.94 6.32
C GLN A 564 -0.01 -5.39 6.72
N VAL A 565 0.47 -5.72 7.92
CA VAL A 565 1.80 -5.32 8.40
C VAL A 565 2.89 -5.89 7.50
N ARG A 566 2.79 -7.18 7.14
CA ARG A 566 3.74 -7.83 6.23
C ARG A 566 3.75 -7.17 4.84
N GLN A 567 2.58 -6.96 4.24
CA GLN A 567 2.47 -6.29 2.94
C GLN A 567 3.02 -4.86 2.98
N GLY A 568 2.72 -4.11 4.04
CA GLY A 568 3.26 -2.78 4.28
C GLY A 568 4.78 -2.76 4.36
N ARG A 569 5.36 -3.72 5.10
CA ARG A 569 6.81 -3.89 5.22
C ARG A 569 7.46 -4.23 3.89
N GLU A 570 6.88 -5.18 3.13
CA GLU A 570 7.36 -5.57 1.81
C GLU A 570 7.30 -4.38 0.83
N ALA A 571 6.20 -3.62 0.82
CA ALA A 571 6.04 -2.43 -0.01
C ALA A 571 7.03 -1.32 0.35
N ALA A 572 7.22 -1.04 1.65
CA ALA A 572 8.17 -0.05 2.13
C ALA A 572 9.62 -0.44 1.79
N THR A 573 9.97 -1.72 1.96
CA THR A 573 11.29 -2.25 1.61
C THR A 573 11.52 -2.19 0.10
N GLY A 574 10.55 -2.63 -0.70
CA GLY A 574 10.64 -2.58 -2.16
C GLY A 574 10.77 -1.16 -2.70
N SER A 575 10.05 -0.19 -2.13
CA SER A 575 10.16 1.23 -2.49
C SER A 575 11.54 1.79 -2.13
N ALA A 576 12.05 1.51 -0.92
CA ALA A 576 13.39 1.91 -0.52
C ALA A 576 14.47 1.31 -1.43
N ASP A 577 14.42 0.01 -1.71
CA ASP A 577 15.41 -0.68 -2.54
C ASP A 577 15.37 -0.21 -4.00
N GLN A 578 14.19 0.08 -4.57
CA GLN A 578 14.06 0.67 -5.92
C GLN A 578 14.71 2.05 -6.00
N LEU A 579 14.47 2.91 -5.01
CA LEU A 579 15.08 4.24 -4.95
C LEU A 579 16.59 4.15 -4.76
N LEU A 580 17.06 3.30 -3.84
CA LEU A 580 18.50 3.10 -3.62
C LEU A 580 19.20 2.55 -4.86
N THR A 581 18.56 1.65 -5.60
CA THR A 581 19.10 1.14 -6.87
C THR A 581 19.19 2.25 -7.91
N ALA A 582 18.16 3.08 -8.07
CA ALA A 582 18.20 4.21 -8.99
C ALA A 582 19.27 5.26 -8.62
N LEU A 583 19.48 5.50 -7.32
CA LEU A 583 20.55 6.37 -6.81
C LEU A 583 21.94 5.76 -7.04
N ALA A 584 22.10 4.45 -6.82
CA ALA A 584 23.33 3.73 -7.10
C ALA A 584 23.69 3.79 -8.59
N ASP A 585 22.72 3.56 -9.48
CA ASP A 585 22.91 3.66 -10.92
C ASP A 585 23.28 5.07 -11.37
N THR A 586 22.59 6.09 -10.84
CA THR A 586 22.85 7.50 -11.16
C THR A 586 24.24 7.90 -10.68
N SER A 587 24.59 7.59 -9.44
CA SER A 587 25.92 7.87 -8.88
C SER A 587 27.02 7.14 -9.65
N GLY A 588 26.83 5.86 -9.98
CA GLY A 588 27.76 5.07 -10.78
C GLY A 588 28.00 5.65 -12.18
N LYS A 589 26.94 6.06 -12.89
CA LYS A 589 27.05 6.72 -14.19
C LYS A 589 27.81 8.04 -14.10
N THR A 590 27.49 8.89 -13.12
CA THR A 590 28.19 10.17 -12.94
C THR A 590 29.67 9.97 -12.61
N VAL A 591 30.02 9.01 -11.75
CA VAL A 591 31.42 8.69 -11.45
C VAL A 591 32.16 8.22 -12.70
N ALA A 592 31.54 7.38 -13.53
CA ALA A 592 32.11 6.93 -14.80
C ALA A 592 32.29 8.07 -15.81
N GLU A 593 31.29 8.95 -15.97
CA GLU A 593 31.37 10.13 -16.85
C GLU A 593 32.44 11.13 -16.42
N VAL A 594 32.60 11.35 -15.11
CA VAL A 594 33.67 12.18 -14.56
C VAL A 594 35.03 11.54 -14.82
N GLY A 595 35.15 10.22 -14.70
CA GLY A 595 36.34 9.47 -15.11
C GLY A 595 36.67 9.67 -16.59
N ALA A 596 35.71 9.46 -17.49
CA ALA A 596 35.89 9.66 -18.92
C ALA A 596 36.19 11.12 -19.30
N THR A 597 35.68 12.09 -18.55
CA THR A 597 35.99 13.52 -18.72
C THR A 597 37.42 13.82 -18.30
N HIS A 598 37.89 13.23 -17.19
CA HIS A 598 39.29 13.30 -16.79
C HIS A 598 40.22 12.68 -17.85
N ASP A 599 39.90 11.50 -18.39
CA ASP A 599 40.74 10.85 -19.40
C ASP A 599 40.81 11.66 -20.71
N ARG A 600 39.68 12.21 -21.17
CA ARG A 600 39.66 13.14 -22.31
C ARG A 600 40.47 14.41 -22.02
N SER A 601 40.35 14.95 -20.81
CA SER A 601 41.13 16.12 -20.40
C SER A 601 42.63 15.86 -20.43
N ARG A 602 43.04 14.65 -20.07
CA ARG A 602 44.43 14.25 -20.12
C ARG A 602 44.98 14.27 -21.54
N ALA A 603 44.23 13.73 -22.50
CA ALA A 603 44.58 13.82 -23.91
C ALA A 603 44.68 15.29 -24.36
N THR A 604 43.64 16.10 -24.13
CA THR A 604 43.61 17.52 -24.55
C THR A 604 44.77 18.34 -23.99
N ILE A 605 45.11 18.18 -22.70
CA ILE A 605 46.23 18.91 -22.08
C ILE A 605 47.57 18.44 -22.65
N THR A 606 47.75 17.12 -22.78
CA THR A 606 49.01 16.54 -23.27
C THR A 606 49.24 16.87 -24.75
N ASP A 607 48.21 16.76 -25.58
CA ASP A 607 48.25 17.04 -27.01
C ASP A 607 48.50 18.54 -27.23
N GLY A 608 47.79 19.42 -26.52
CA GLY A 608 47.99 20.87 -26.65
C GLY A 608 49.39 21.34 -26.22
N VAL A 609 49.98 20.73 -25.18
CA VAL A 609 51.38 20.96 -24.82
C VAL A 609 52.33 20.40 -25.86
N THR A 610 52.06 19.19 -26.38
CA THR A 610 52.88 18.55 -27.41
C THR A 610 52.89 19.35 -28.71
N ASP A 611 51.72 19.81 -29.17
CA ASP A 611 51.59 20.66 -30.37
C ASP A 611 52.32 22.00 -30.18
N SER A 612 52.23 22.59 -28.99
CA SER A 612 52.98 23.81 -28.67
C SER A 612 54.50 23.59 -28.70
N LEU A 613 54.97 22.42 -28.27
CA LEU A 613 56.39 22.05 -28.30
C LEU A 613 56.87 21.63 -29.70
N ALA A 614 56.02 21.02 -30.52
CA ALA A 614 56.34 20.66 -31.90
C ALA A 614 56.66 21.90 -32.76
N HIS A 615 56.05 23.05 -32.43
CA HIS A 615 56.43 24.33 -33.03
C HIS A 615 57.88 24.71 -32.68
N ASN A 616 58.31 24.47 -31.44
CA ASN A 616 59.69 24.70 -31.01
C ASN A 616 60.67 23.72 -31.68
N ASP A 617 60.28 22.46 -31.85
CA ASP A 617 61.08 21.48 -32.60
C ASP A 617 61.29 21.91 -34.05
N SER A 618 60.23 22.40 -34.70
CA SER A 618 60.29 22.93 -36.07
C SER A 618 61.20 24.16 -36.17
N ALA A 619 61.10 25.07 -35.19
CA ALA A 619 61.98 26.24 -35.10
C ALA A 619 63.45 25.83 -34.93
N LEU A 620 63.73 24.89 -34.03
CA LEU A 620 65.08 24.35 -33.80
C LEU A 620 65.63 23.60 -35.02
N ALA A 621 64.80 22.83 -35.72
CA ALA A 621 65.19 22.15 -36.96
C ALA A 621 65.55 23.13 -38.09
N SER A 622 64.85 24.27 -38.15
CA SER A 622 65.15 25.34 -39.12
C SER A 622 66.38 26.18 -38.76
N LEU A 623 66.85 26.10 -37.52
CA LEU A 623 67.90 26.97 -36.99
C LEU A 623 69.20 26.86 -37.78
N ASP A 624 69.67 25.66 -38.10
CA ASP A 624 70.93 25.49 -38.84
C ASP A 624 70.88 26.17 -40.22
N GLY A 625 69.73 26.13 -40.89
CA GLY A 625 69.49 26.86 -42.14
C GLY A 625 69.41 28.38 -41.94
N ASN A 626 68.83 28.85 -40.83
CA ASN A 626 68.76 30.26 -40.48
C ASN A 626 70.15 30.81 -40.10
N LEU A 627 70.97 30.05 -39.36
CA LEU A 627 72.35 30.41 -39.03
C LEU A 627 73.21 30.52 -40.30
N ALA A 628 73.08 29.57 -41.22
CA ALA A 628 73.78 29.63 -42.51
C ALA A 628 73.32 30.81 -43.37
N ARG A 629 72.02 31.11 -43.40
CA ARG A 629 71.49 32.32 -44.09
C ARG A 629 72.02 33.60 -43.45
N ALA A 630 72.05 33.69 -42.13
CA ALA A 630 72.57 34.85 -41.42
C ALA A 630 74.06 35.09 -41.68
N GLU A 631 74.84 34.00 -41.75
CA GLU A 631 76.25 34.04 -42.15
C GLU A 631 76.43 34.59 -43.58
N ALA A 632 75.67 34.07 -44.55
CA ALA A 632 75.71 34.49 -45.94
C ALA A 632 75.16 35.91 -46.16
N GLU A 633 74.12 36.31 -45.42
CA GLU A 633 73.57 37.67 -45.46
C GLU A 633 74.57 38.67 -44.86
N ALA A 634 75.26 38.32 -43.77
CA ALA A 634 76.32 39.16 -43.20
C ALA A 634 77.53 39.30 -44.13
N GLU A 635 77.89 38.24 -44.85
CA GLU A 635 78.87 38.29 -45.94
C GLU A 635 78.44 39.28 -47.04
N GLN A 636 77.23 39.13 -47.56
CA GLN A 636 76.71 40.02 -48.60
C GLN A 636 76.59 41.47 -48.11
N GLU A 637 76.15 41.69 -46.87
CA GLU A 637 75.99 43.02 -46.29
C GLU A 637 77.34 43.70 -46.04
N TYR A 638 78.39 42.93 -45.69
CA TYR A 638 79.76 43.43 -45.60
C TYR A 638 80.29 43.85 -46.98
N ASP A 639 80.07 43.03 -48.01
CA ASP A 639 80.54 43.27 -49.39
C ASP A 639 79.69 44.31 -50.16
N ARG A 640 78.56 44.78 -49.61
CA ARG A 640 77.71 45.81 -50.25
C ARG A 640 78.37 47.20 -50.26
N PRO A 641 78.45 47.87 -51.43
CA PRO A 641 78.99 49.21 -51.53
C PRO A 641 78.11 50.24 -50.80
N ALA A 642 78.74 51.21 -50.14
CA ALA A 642 78.11 52.13 -49.18
C ALA A 642 76.87 52.90 -49.70
N TRP A 643 76.74 53.13 -51.01
CA TRP A 643 75.61 53.86 -51.61
C TRP A 643 74.30 53.06 -51.62
N GLN A 644 74.34 51.72 -51.65
CA GLN A 644 73.13 50.87 -51.57
C GLN A 644 72.55 50.81 -50.16
N LYS A 645 73.38 50.96 -49.12
CA LYS A 645 72.97 50.97 -47.71
C LYS A 645 72.07 52.17 -47.37
N VAL A 646 72.27 53.30 -48.05
CA VAL A 646 71.47 54.55 -47.88
C VAL A 646 70.07 54.43 -48.51
N LEU A 647 69.97 53.80 -49.68
CA LEU A 647 68.68 53.62 -50.39
C LEU A 647 67.71 52.67 -49.67
N LEU A 648 68.22 51.60 -49.06
CA LEU A 648 67.42 50.64 -48.31
C LEU A 648 66.91 51.19 -46.97
N ALA A 649 67.67 52.10 -46.34
CA ALA A 649 67.25 52.79 -45.12
C ALA A 649 66.05 53.73 -45.37
N ILE A 650 66.02 54.41 -46.53
CA ILE A 650 64.91 55.28 -46.93
C ILE A 650 63.65 54.46 -47.26
N GLY A 651 63.80 53.30 -47.90
CA GLY A 651 62.67 52.41 -48.23
C GLY A 651 61.95 51.83 -47.01
N LYS A 652 62.69 51.41 -45.97
CA LYS A 652 62.08 50.90 -44.72
C LYS A 652 61.32 51.98 -43.94
N ALA A 653 61.80 53.22 -43.94
CA ALA A 653 61.13 54.33 -43.26
C ALA A 653 59.73 54.65 -43.84
N VAL A 654 59.57 54.55 -45.17
CA VAL A 654 58.29 54.78 -45.85
C VAL A 654 57.28 53.66 -45.57
N LEU A 655 57.74 52.42 -45.48
CA LEU A 655 56.88 51.26 -45.23
C LEU A 655 56.30 51.26 -43.79
N TYR A 656 57.12 51.61 -42.79
CA TYR A 656 56.67 51.71 -41.40
C TYR A 656 55.69 52.87 -41.16
N LEU A 657 55.84 53.97 -41.91
CA LEU A 657 54.90 55.09 -41.87
C LEU A 657 53.51 54.71 -42.43
N ALA A 658 53.47 53.93 -43.52
CA ALA A 658 52.21 53.45 -44.11
C ALA A 658 51.46 52.47 -43.17
N ALA A 659 52.18 51.57 -42.50
CA ALA A 659 51.60 50.64 -41.53
C ALA A 659 51.06 51.36 -40.28
N ALA A 660 51.75 52.40 -39.80
CA ALA A 660 51.32 53.21 -38.66
C ALA A 660 50.03 54.00 -38.96
N ILE A 661 49.89 54.56 -40.16
CA ILE A 661 48.68 55.28 -40.59
C ILE A 661 47.46 54.34 -40.65
N LEU A 662 47.66 53.11 -41.15
CA LEU A 662 46.60 52.10 -41.24
C LEU A 662 46.11 51.66 -39.85
N ALA A 663 47.03 51.41 -38.91
CA ALA A 663 46.69 51.04 -37.53
C ALA A 663 45.93 52.15 -36.80
N THR A 664 46.29 53.42 -37.04
CA THR A 664 45.64 54.58 -36.40
C THR A 664 44.19 54.76 -36.89
N LEU A 665 43.92 54.49 -38.16
CA LEU A 665 42.56 54.55 -38.73
C LEU A 665 41.63 53.47 -38.17
N VAL A 666 42.15 52.26 -37.92
CA VAL A 666 41.37 51.17 -37.31
C VAL A 666 41.00 51.50 -35.86
N ILE A 667 41.94 52.05 -35.09
CA ILE A 667 41.68 52.46 -33.69
C ILE A 667 40.66 53.61 -33.63
N ALA A 668 40.77 54.60 -34.53
CA ALA A 668 39.82 55.71 -34.60
C ALA A 668 38.38 55.24 -34.94
N ALA A 669 38.23 54.25 -35.82
CA ALA A 669 36.93 53.68 -36.16
C ALA A 669 36.28 52.96 -34.96
N VAL A 670 37.06 52.22 -34.16
CA VAL A 670 36.57 51.54 -32.96
C VAL A 670 36.12 52.53 -31.88
N ILE A 671 36.88 53.62 -31.68
CA ILE A 671 36.53 54.68 -30.73
C ILE A 671 35.27 55.42 -31.17
N PHE A 672 35.10 55.68 -32.47
CA PHE A 672 33.93 56.36 -33.02
C PHE A 672 32.64 55.54 -32.86
N VAL A 673 32.71 54.22 -33.08
CA VAL A 673 31.57 53.31 -32.86
C VAL A 673 31.24 53.18 -31.36
N GLY A 674 32.26 53.12 -30.50
CA GLY A 674 32.06 53.14 -29.04
C GLY A 674 31.40 54.42 -28.54
N ALA A 675 31.83 55.58 -29.04
CA ALA A 675 31.27 56.89 -28.67
C ALA A 675 29.82 57.08 -29.14
N LEU A 676 29.45 56.57 -30.33
CA LEU A 676 28.08 56.60 -30.86
C LEU A 676 27.09 55.77 -30.01
N ILE A 677 27.56 54.64 -29.45
CA ILE A 677 26.74 53.77 -28.59
C ILE A 677 26.58 54.40 -27.20
N LEU A 678 27.62 55.03 -26.66
CA LEU A 678 27.60 55.73 -25.37
C LEU A 678 26.76 57.02 -25.38
N ALA A 679 26.74 57.76 -26.50
CA ALA A 679 25.98 59.01 -26.62
C ALA A 679 24.46 58.82 -26.71
N LYS A 680 23.97 57.64 -27.11
CA LYS A 680 22.52 57.37 -27.27
C LYS A 680 21.79 57.03 -25.95
N PHE A 681 22.52 56.75 -24.87
CA PHE A 681 21.94 56.20 -23.63
C PHE A 681 22.36 56.95 -22.36
N GLY A 682 22.19 58.28 -22.34
CA GLY A 682 22.56 59.15 -21.22
C GLY A 682 22.41 58.56 -19.80
N ILE A 683 23.56 58.41 -19.14
CA ILE A 683 23.84 58.33 -17.69
C ILE A 683 23.55 57.01 -16.93
N VAL A 684 24.68 56.37 -16.54
CA VAL A 684 25.10 55.83 -15.22
C VAL A 684 24.29 54.72 -14.50
N ALA A 685 25.01 53.60 -14.33
CA ALA A 685 24.98 52.57 -13.27
C ALA A 685 23.80 51.58 -13.17
N ALA A 686 24.08 50.30 -13.50
CA ALA A 686 23.69 49.06 -12.78
C ALA A 686 23.47 47.79 -13.64
N ILE A 687 23.87 47.74 -14.92
CA ILE A 687 23.65 46.56 -15.79
C ILE A 687 24.93 46.18 -16.53
N SER A 688 25.90 45.52 -15.88
CA SER A 688 27.18 45.17 -16.51
C SER A 688 27.32 43.70 -16.95
N PHE A 689 26.54 42.75 -16.44
CA PHE A 689 26.71 41.33 -16.80
C PHE A 689 25.82 40.88 -17.97
N THR A 690 24.53 41.21 -17.92
CA THR A 690 23.56 40.81 -18.97
C THR A 690 23.88 41.47 -20.32
N ALA A 691 24.34 42.72 -20.30
CA ALA A 691 24.75 43.42 -21.52
C ALA A 691 26.03 42.81 -22.13
N ALA A 692 27.00 42.40 -21.31
CA ALA A 692 28.22 41.73 -21.78
C ALA A 692 27.92 40.37 -22.43
N VAL A 693 27.00 39.58 -21.86
CA VAL A 693 26.56 38.30 -22.44
C VAL A 693 25.83 38.50 -23.77
N VAL A 694 24.99 39.53 -23.87
CA VAL A 694 24.30 39.86 -25.13
C VAL A 694 25.29 40.35 -26.19
N ILE A 695 26.29 41.16 -25.82
CA ILE A 695 27.34 41.63 -26.74
C ILE A 695 28.21 40.46 -27.21
N ALA A 696 28.64 39.57 -26.32
CA ALA A 696 29.41 38.38 -26.68
C ALA A 696 28.63 37.45 -27.63
N ALA A 697 27.33 37.24 -27.36
CA ALA A 697 26.46 36.47 -28.25
C ALA A 697 26.30 37.11 -29.63
N VAL A 698 26.19 38.44 -29.71
CA VAL A 698 26.11 39.17 -30.98
C VAL A 698 27.42 39.12 -31.75
N VAL A 699 28.58 39.25 -31.08
CA VAL A 699 29.90 39.14 -31.73
C VAL A 699 30.12 37.73 -32.30
N LEU A 700 29.76 36.69 -31.55
CA LEU A 700 29.84 35.32 -32.04
C LEU A 700 28.88 35.05 -33.22
N ALA A 701 27.65 35.58 -33.16
CA ALA A 701 26.69 35.45 -34.25
C ALA A 701 27.15 36.17 -35.52
N VAL A 702 27.73 37.37 -35.40
CA VAL A 702 28.28 38.11 -36.54
C VAL A 702 29.53 37.43 -37.10
N GLY A 703 30.42 36.91 -36.24
CA GLY A 703 31.59 36.14 -36.66
C GLY A 703 31.22 34.88 -37.44
N ALA A 704 30.21 34.14 -36.96
CA ALA A 704 29.67 32.97 -37.65
C ALA A 704 29.03 33.34 -39.00
N LEU A 705 28.26 34.44 -39.07
CA LEU A 705 27.66 34.93 -40.32
C LEU A 705 28.73 35.31 -41.35
N LEU A 706 29.79 36.01 -40.93
CA LEU A 706 30.87 36.43 -41.82
C LEU A 706 31.66 35.24 -42.35
N TYR A 707 31.99 34.28 -41.47
CA TYR A 707 32.66 33.04 -41.86
C TYR A 707 31.83 32.27 -42.90
N GLU A 708 30.52 32.20 -42.71
CA GLU A 708 29.64 31.49 -43.63
C GLU A 708 29.46 32.22 -44.98
N CYS A 709 29.42 33.55 -44.98
CA CYS A 709 29.45 34.34 -46.21
C CYS A 709 30.74 34.15 -47.00
N VAL A 710 31.91 34.10 -46.34
CA VAL A 710 33.20 33.89 -47.01
C VAL A 710 33.28 32.50 -47.62
N THR A 711 32.95 31.45 -46.86
CA THR A 711 32.98 30.07 -47.35
C THR A 711 32.00 29.83 -48.51
N ARG A 712 30.80 30.41 -48.47
CA ARG A 712 29.84 30.35 -49.59
C ARG A 712 30.30 31.17 -50.81
N ALA A 713 30.98 32.30 -50.61
CA ALA A 713 31.53 33.10 -51.69
C ALA A 713 32.72 32.43 -52.39
N GLU A 714 33.58 31.74 -51.63
CA GLU A 714 34.69 30.95 -52.16
C GLU A 714 34.17 29.74 -52.97
N ALA A 715 33.19 29.02 -52.44
CA ALA A 715 32.54 27.91 -53.16
C ALA A 715 31.87 28.38 -54.46
N TYR A 716 31.18 29.52 -54.44
CA TYR A 716 30.57 30.10 -55.63
C TYR A 716 31.63 30.49 -56.68
N ARG A 717 32.72 31.16 -56.26
CA ARG A 717 33.83 31.53 -57.15
C ARG A 717 34.55 30.33 -57.76
N ALA A 718 34.72 29.26 -56.98
CA ALA A 718 35.38 28.04 -57.45
C ALA A 718 34.61 27.36 -58.58
N GLU A 719 33.27 27.42 -58.57
CA GLU A 719 32.44 26.76 -59.58
C GLU A 719 32.05 27.66 -60.77
N HIS A 720 31.89 28.97 -60.57
CA HIS A 720 31.30 29.85 -61.59
C HIS A 720 32.27 30.92 -62.12
N GLY A 721 33.51 30.99 -61.60
CA GLY A 721 34.51 31.97 -62.01
C GLY A 721 34.20 33.41 -61.55
N PRO A 722 35.03 34.41 -61.94
CA PRO A 722 34.82 35.81 -61.57
C PRO A 722 33.57 36.39 -62.25
N THR A 723 32.68 37.03 -61.49
CA THR A 723 31.47 37.66 -62.02
C THR A 723 31.80 38.98 -62.74
N SER A 724 31.45 39.11 -64.02
CA SER A 724 31.85 40.24 -64.88
C SER A 724 30.87 41.42 -64.91
N GLY A 725 29.71 41.33 -64.24
CA GLY A 725 28.69 42.38 -64.24
C GLY A 725 28.31 42.88 -62.84
N PHE A 726 28.23 44.20 -62.65
CA PHE A 726 27.86 44.84 -61.37
C PHE A 726 26.54 44.30 -60.79
N TRP A 727 25.48 44.22 -61.60
CA TRP A 727 24.17 43.70 -61.18
C TRP A 727 24.17 42.20 -60.87
N GLN A 728 25.05 41.44 -61.54
CA GLN A 728 25.21 40.02 -61.30
C GLN A 728 25.99 39.77 -60.01
N THR A 729 27.05 40.55 -59.76
CA THR A 729 27.78 40.54 -58.49
C THR A 729 26.87 40.95 -57.32
N LEU A 730 26.02 41.96 -57.52
CA LEU A 730 25.09 42.42 -56.48
C LEU A 730 24.01 41.36 -56.19
N GLY A 731 23.46 40.71 -57.22
CA GLY A 731 22.49 39.62 -57.07
C GLY A 731 23.07 38.37 -56.41
N VAL A 732 24.29 37.97 -56.78
CA VAL A 732 25.01 36.84 -56.18
C VAL A 732 25.37 37.14 -54.73
N THR A 733 25.87 38.33 -54.44
CA THR A 733 26.21 38.75 -53.07
C THR A 733 24.97 38.80 -52.19
N ALA A 734 23.86 39.35 -52.69
CA ALA A 734 22.58 39.34 -51.98
C ALA A 734 22.07 37.91 -51.74
N GLY A 735 22.18 37.01 -52.72
CA GLY A 735 21.82 35.60 -52.59
C GLY A 735 22.65 34.85 -51.55
N ILE A 736 23.96 35.08 -51.51
CA ILE A 736 24.86 34.50 -50.50
C ILE A 736 24.51 35.00 -49.11
N VAL A 737 24.31 36.32 -48.94
CA VAL A 737 23.93 36.89 -47.64
C VAL A 737 22.58 36.36 -47.17
N LEU A 738 21.59 36.27 -48.05
CA LEU A 738 20.27 35.75 -47.68
C LEU A 738 20.34 34.27 -47.26
N ALA A 739 21.16 33.47 -47.94
CA ALA A 739 21.34 32.05 -47.62
C ALA A 739 22.14 31.82 -46.33
N SER A 740 23.14 32.67 -46.04
CA SER A 740 23.88 32.67 -44.78
C SER A 740 23.00 33.11 -43.61
N VAL A 741 22.12 34.09 -43.79
CA VAL A 741 21.12 34.47 -42.78
C VAL A 741 20.13 33.32 -42.56
N GLY A 742 19.70 32.63 -43.63
CA GLY A 742 18.85 31.44 -43.54
C GLY A 742 19.48 30.28 -42.75
N SER A 743 20.82 30.19 -42.70
CA SER A 743 21.56 29.13 -42.01
C SER A 743 21.54 29.31 -40.50
N LEU A 744 21.64 30.56 -40.03
CA LEU A 744 21.52 30.91 -38.62
C LEU A 744 20.18 30.49 -38.01
N VAL A 745 19.12 30.44 -38.83
CA VAL A 745 17.76 30.02 -38.43
C VAL A 745 17.45 28.56 -38.78
N GLY A 746 18.42 27.79 -39.29
CA GLY A 746 18.27 26.37 -39.67
C GLY A 746 17.50 26.12 -40.97
N LEU A 747 17.01 27.16 -41.64
CA LEU A 747 16.13 27.05 -42.81
C LEU A 747 16.87 26.58 -44.07
N THR A 748 18.08 27.08 -44.33
CA THR A 748 18.85 26.65 -45.52
C THR A 748 19.35 25.21 -45.39
N GLN A 749 19.70 24.74 -44.19
CA GLN A 749 20.17 23.36 -43.97
C GLN A 749 19.06 22.33 -44.25
N ILE A 750 17.82 22.64 -43.86
CA ILE A 750 16.64 21.80 -44.14
C ILE A 750 16.36 21.75 -45.64
N ILE A 751 16.44 22.88 -46.34
CA ILE A 751 16.17 22.93 -47.78
C ILE A 751 17.28 22.26 -48.60
N GLU A 752 18.56 22.45 -48.22
CA GLU A 752 19.71 21.79 -48.88
C GLU A 752 19.69 20.28 -48.64
N GLY A 753 19.35 19.83 -47.43
CA GLY A 753 19.19 18.42 -47.10
C GLY A 753 18.00 17.77 -47.83
N ALA A 754 16.86 18.45 -47.93
CA ALA A 754 15.68 17.95 -48.65
C ALA A 754 15.88 17.90 -50.18
N ARG A 755 16.72 18.78 -50.74
CA ARG A 755 17.02 18.84 -52.17
C ARG A 755 18.17 17.92 -52.59
N GLY A 756 18.98 17.46 -51.64
CA GLY A 756 20.12 16.56 -51.89
C GLY A 756 21.30 17.20 -52.64
N LYS A 757 21.29 18.52 -52.81
CA LYS A 757 22.31 19.34 -53.48
C LYS A 757 22.50 20.63 -52.70
N ARG A 758 23.74 21.14 -52.60
CA ARG A 758 24.01 22.39 -51.88
C ARG A 758 23.49 23.58 -52.69
N PHE A 759 23.02 24.64 -52.02
CA PHE A 759 22.28 25.72 -52.70
C PHE A 759 23.06 26.46 -53.81
N PHE A 760 24.39 26.50 -53.70
CA PHE A 760 25.29 27.17 -54.66
C PHE A 760 26.33 26.23 -55.27
N SER A 761 26.17 24.92 -55.07
CA SER A 761 27.06 23.90 -55.63
C SER A 761 26.26 22.76 -56.20
N ASN A 762 26.53 22.37 -57.45
CA ASN A 762 25.88 21.22 -58.08
C ASN A 762 26.37 19.87 -57.54
N ARG A 763 27.20 19.87 -56.49
CA ARG A 763 27.66 18.67 -55.80
C ARG A 763 26.48 17.93 -55.16
N GLU A 764 26.29 16.68 -55.60
CA GLU A 764 25.36 15.75 -54.98
C GLU A 764 25.86 15.36 -53.59
N MET A 765 24.97 15.49 -52.60
CA MET A 765 25.27 15.14 -51.22
C MET A 765 24.94 13.67 -50.98
N SER A 766 25.80 12.98 -50.22
CA SER A 766 25.52 11.61 -49.81
C SER A 766 24.28 11.55 -48.92
N SER A 767 23.60 10.40 -48.87
CA SER A 767 22.38 10.22 -48.05
C SER A 767 22.61 10.50 -46.56
N GLN A 768 23.84 10.30 -46.07
CA GLN A 768 24.22 10.59 -44.69
C GLN A 768 24.43 12.10 -44.46
N GLU A 769 25.10 12.81 -45.37
CA GLU A 769 25.22 14.28 -45.32
C GLU A 769 23.85 14.96 -45.43
N GLN A 770 22.94 14.40 -46.23
CA GLN A 770 21.55 14.90 -46.34
C GLN A 770 20.81 14.76 -45.01
N TYR A 771 20.92 13.60 -44.34
CA TYR A 771 20.27 13.35 -43.05
C TYR A 771 20.84 14.26 -41.95
N ASP A 772 22.16 14.42 -41.88
CA ASP A 772 22.82 15.26 -40.86
C ASP A 772 22.46 16.74 -41.03
N LEU A 773 22.32 17.23 -42.27
CA LEU A 773 21.87 18.60 -42.55
C LEU A 773 20.40 18.85 -42.18
N VAL A 774 19.50 17.90 -42.44
CA VAL A 774 18.08 18.03 -42.07
C VAL A 774 17.91 17.98 -40.54
N VAL A 775 18.58 17.04 -39.88
CA VAL A 775 18.50 16.88 -38.41
C VAL A 775 19.14 18.08 -37.70
N GLY A 776 20.29 18.56 -38.18
CA GLY A 776 20.95 19.76 -37.66
C GLY A 776 20.07 21.01 -37.75
N GLY A 777 19.43 21.23 -38.91
CA GLY A 777 18.53 22.37 -39.09
C GLY A 777 17.26 22.31 -38.22
N ILE A 778 16.68 21.11 -38.04
CA ILE A 778 15.52 20.91 -37.13
C ILE A 778 15.91 21.17 -35.67
N PHE A 779 17.08 20.68 -35.25
CA PHE A 779 17.59 20.90 -33.90
C PHE A 779 17.82 22.39 -33.60
N GLN A 780 18.34 23.14 -34.57
CA GLN A 780 18.60 24.58 -34.44
C GLN A 780 17.30 25.40 -34.32
N ILE A 781 16.25 25.04 -35.06
CA ILE A 781 14.89 25.61 -34.90
C ILE A 781 14.31 25.27 -33.52
N PHE A 782 14.52 24.04 -33.05
CA PHE A 782 14.03 23.57 -31.75
C PHE A 782 14.66 24.36 -30.59
N VAL A 783 15.98 24.59 -30.64
CA VAL A 783 16.69 25.39 -29.63
C VAL A 783 16.22 26.85 -29.61
N LEU A 784 16.00 27.47 -30.78
CA LEU A 784 15.45 28.83 -30.88
C LEU A 784 14.02 28.93 -30.32
N PHE A 785 13.17 27.92 -30.58
CA PHE A 785 11.77 27.91 -30.15
C PHE A 785 11.61 27.64 -28.64
N PHE A 786 12.43 26.76 -28.06
CA PHE A 786 12.36 26.42 -26.64
C PHE A 786 13.20 27.35 -25.76
N GLY A 787 14.35 27.84 -26.23
CA GLY A 787 15.17 28.84 -25.52
C GLY A 787 14.41 30.15 -25.27
N GLY A 788 13.57 30.58 -26.22
CA GLY A 788 12.72 31.77 -26.06
C GLY A 788 11.60 31.61 -25.01
N ARG A 789 11.19 30.37 -24.70
CA ARG A 789 10.13 30.10 -23.73
C ARG A 789 10.62 30.15 -22.29
N ILE A 790 11.87 29.77 -22.05
CA ILE A 790 12.54 29.81 -20.73
C ILE A 790 12.82 31.26 -20.29
N VAL A 791 13.15 32.15 -21.23
CA VAL A 791 13.33 33.59 -20.94
C VAL A 791 11.99 34.27 -20.59
N ARG A 792 10.86 33.74 -21.09
CA ARG A 792 9.52 34.29 -20.80
C ARG A 792 8.97 33.85 -19.43
N SER A 793 9.36 32.67 -18.93
CA SER A 793 8.95 32.22 -17.58
C SER A 793 9.72 32.93 -16.46
N LEU A 794 10.90 33.48 -16.74
CA LEU A 794 11.71 34.22 -15.78
C LEU A 794 11.29 35.70 -15.60
N ARG A 795 10.25 36.17 -16.31
CA ARG A 795 9.77 37.57 -16.27
C ARG A 795 8.39 37.77 -15.63
N ALA A 796 7.82 36.75 -15.00
CA ALA A 796 6.55 36.86 -14.29
C ALA A 796 6.80 37.25 -12.82
N SER A 797 6.70 38.55 -12.50
CA SER A 797 6.65 39.02 -11.12
C SER A 797 5.38 38.52 -10.40
N PRO A 798 5.44 38.22 -9.09
CA PRO A 798 4.30 37.75 -8.33
C PRO A 798 3.22 38.85 -8.21
N LYS A 799 1.96 38.50 -8.46
CA LYS A 799 0.82 39.39 -8.19
C LYS A 799 0.66 39.57 -6.66
N PRO A 800 0.26 40.76 -6.19
CA PRO A 800 -0.06 40.98 -4.78
C PRO A 800 -1.27 40.12 -4.37
N VAL A 801 -1.21 39.59 -3.15
CA VAL A 801 -2.28 38.82 -2.49
C VAL A 801 -3.39 39.78 -2.09
N ASP A 802 -4.63 39.54 -2.54
CA ASP A 802 -5.80 40.27 -2.08
C ASP A 802 -6.09 39.97 -0.59
N PRO A 803 -6.49 40.97 0.21
CA PRO A 803 -6.83 40.76 1.62
C PRO A 803 -8.17 40.01 1.80
N PRO A 804 -8.35 39.27 2.91
CA PRO A 804 -9.52 38.44 3.14
C PRO A 804 -10.80 39.28 3.36
N PRO A 805 -11.97 38.79 2.91
CA PRO A 805 -13.23 39.50 3.09
C PRO A 805 -13.68 39.52 4.57
N PRO A 806 -14.29 40.63 5.05
CA PRO A 806 -14.80 40.74 6.41
C PRO A 806 -16.07 39.90 6.66
N PRO A 807 -16.36 39.55 7.92
CA PRO A 807 -17.49 38.70 8.29
C PRO A 807 -18.81 39.46 8.22
N VAL A 808 -19.79 38.92 7.49
CA VAL A 808 -21.15 39.48 7.42
C VAL A 808 -22.17 38.53 8.05
N ARG A 809 -23.06 39.16 8.82
CA ARG A 809 -23.96 38.66 9.87
C ARG A 809 -25.13 37.79 9.36
N PRO A 810 -25.72 36.93 10.23
CA PRO A 810 -26.96 36.21 9.91
C PRO A 810 -28.17 37.17 9.84
N PRO A 811 -29.07 37.04 8.85
CA PRO A 811 -30.36 37.71 8.85
C PRO A 811 -31.38 37.02 9.80
N PRO A 812 -32.46 37.72 10.18
CA PRO A 812 -33.20 37.53 11.44
C PRO A 812 -34.27 36.43 11.39
N VAL A 813 -34.64 35.97 12.58
CA VAL A 813 -35.78 35.07 12.88
C VAL A 813 -37.09 35.73 12.41
N GLU A 814 -37.80 35.09 11.48
CA GLU A 814 -39.20 35.40 11.17
C GLU A 814 -40.14 34.56 12.04
N GLU A 815 -41.10 35.25 12.65
CA GLU A 815 -42.22 34.73 13.44
C GLU A 815 -43.25 33.95 12.58
N PRO A 816 -44.07 33.07 13.19
CA PRO A 816 -44.92 32.13 12.47
C PRO A 816 -46.19 32.80 11.90
N PRO A 817 -46.63 32.50 10.66
CA PRO A 817 -47.91 32.97 10.17
C PRO A 817 -49.08 32.11 10.66
N VAL A 818 -50.07 32.85 11.15
CA VAL A 818 -51.44 32.55 11.58
C VAL A 818 -52.22 31.63 10.63
N ARG A 819 -53.05 30.74 11.20
CA ARG A 819 -54.03 29.87 10.51
C ARG A 819 -55.10 30.68 9.75
N PRO A 820 -55.46 30.31 8.51
CA PRO A 820 -56.75 30.65 7.93
C PRO A 820 -57.86 29.60 8.25
N PRO A 821 -59.15 30.00 8.28
CA PRO A 821 -60.32 29.19 8.64
C PRO A 821 -60.75 28.18 7.55
N PRO A 822 -61.67 27.22 7.85
CA PRO A 822 -61.95 26.08 6.98
C PRO A 822 -62.77 26.52 5.76
N VAL A 823 -62.32 26.12 4.57
CA VAL A 823 -63.04 26.31 3.31
C VAL A 823 -63.53 24.97 2.79
N GLU A 824 -64.80 25.00 2.39
CA GLU A 824 -65.70 23.93 1.99
C GLU A 824 -65.20 23.08 0.80
N GLU A 825 -65.59 21.80 0.83
CA GLU A 825 -65.44 20.83 -0.26
C GLU A 825 -66.27 21.24 -1.49
N PRO A 826 -65.69 21.17 -2.71
CA PRO A 826 -66.46 21.03 -3.95
C PRO A 826 -66.16 19.71 -4.68
N PRO A 827 -67.05 19.32 -5.62
CA PRO A 827 -67.40 17.92 -5.85
C PRO A 827 -66.43 17.16 -6.74
N THR A 828 -66.45 15.85 -6.54
CA THR A 828 -65.80 14.77 -7.29
C THR A 828 -65.73 15.01 -8.80
N PRO A 829 -64.53 15.24 -9.37
CA PRO A 829 -64.33 15.21 -10.81
C PRO A 829 -64.07 13.78 -11.30
N ALA A 830 -64.71 13.47 -12.43
CA ALA A 830 -64.75 12.19 -13.10
C ALA A 830 -63.39 11.49 -13.30
N GLU A 831 -63.47 10.18 -13.15
CA GLU A 831 -62.48 9.14 -13.41
C GLU A 831 -61.72 9.38 -14.74
N LYS A 832 -60.44 9.78 -14.61
CA LYS A 832 -59.47 9.78 -15.71
C LYS A 832 -59.02 8.32 -15.94
N PRO A 833 -58.88 7.85 -17.19
CA PRO A 833 -58.42 6.50 -17.48
C PRO A 833 -57.04 6.25 -16.85
N PRO A 834 -56.76 5.01 -16.39
CA PRO A 834 -55.54 4.69 -15.66
C PRO A 834 -54.33 5.03 -16.53
N VAL A 835 -53.56 6.03 -16.08
CA VAL A 835 -52.18 6.20 -16.51
C VAL A 835 -51.48 4.92 -16.11
N VAL A 836 -51.05 4.13 -17.09
CA VAL A 836 -50.09 3.05 -16.88
C VAL A 836 -48.86 3.72 -16.28
N GLU A 837 -48.69 3.62 -14.96
CA GLU A 837 -47.44 3.97 -14.31
C GLU A 837 -46.36 3.11 -14.94
N GLU A 838 -45.50 3.74 -15.75
CA GLU A 838 -44.24 3.14 -16.15
C GLU A 838 -43.53 2.65 -14.87
N PRO A 839 -43.09 1.39 -14.82
CA PRO A 839 -42.47 0.84 -13.62
C PRO A 839 -41.33 1.76 -13.16
N PRO A 840 -41.23 2.08 -11.87
CA PRO A 840 -40.22 3.01 -11.37
C PRO A 840 -38.84 2.52 -11.79
N VAL A 841 -38.15 3.30 -12.62
CA VAL A 841 -36.76 3.04 -12.99
C VAL A 841 -35.97 2.96 -11.67
N PRO A 842 -35.35 1.81 -11.33
CA PRO A 842 -34.86 1.51 -9.96
C PRO A 842 -33.88 2.54 -9.35
N ASN A 843 -33.30 3.41 -10.18
CA ASN A 843 -32.14 4.23 -9.81
C ASN A 843 -32.46 5.69 -9.44
N ARG A 844 -33.72 6.17 -9.57
CA ARG A 844 -34.09 7.48 -9.01
C ARG A 844 -34.00 7.51 -7.48
N SER A 845 -34.13 6.36 -6.83
CA SER A 845 -34.08 6.20 -5.37
C SER A 845 -32.71 6.51 -4.75
N LEU A 846 -31.62 6.48 -5.54
CA LEU A 846 -30.27 6.74 -5.03
C LEU A 846 -29.88 8.22 -5.12
N GLY A 847 -30.60 9.02 -5.92
CA GLY A 847 -30.33 10.44 -6.08
C GLY A 847 -29.11 10.77 -6.94
N LEU A 848 -28.57 9.79 -7.68
CA LEU A 848 -27.41 9.94 -8.57
C LEU A 848 -27.80 10.64 -9.88
N ARG A 849 -26.88 11.41 -10.47
CA ARG A 849 -27.04 11.93 -11.84
C ARG A 849 -27.11 10.80 -12.86
N GLN A 850 -27.78 11.05 -13.98
CA GLN A 850 -27.93 10.05 -15.06
C GLN A 850 -26.58 9.55 -15.61
N GLU A 851 -25.55 10.40 -15.61
CA GLU A 851 -24.18 10.02 -16.01
C GLU A 851 -23.62 8.91 -15.11
N ALA A 852 -23.72 9.06 -13.78
CA ALA A 852 -23.28 8.05 -12.83
C ALA A 852 -24.11 6.76 -12.93
N VAL A 853 -25.43 6.88 -13.15
CA VAL A 853 -26.31 5.72 -13.39
C VAL A 853 -25.88 4.95 -14.64
N ASN A 854 -25.58 5.66 -15.74
CA ASN A 854 -25.10 5.06 -16.97
C ASN A 854 -23.73 4.40 -16.77
N ALA A 855 -22.85 5.01 -15.97
CA ALA A 855 -21.54 4.44 -15.62
C ALA A 855 -21.69 3.15 -14.80
N ILE A 856 -22.60 3.08 -13.83
CA ILE A 856 -22.90 1.85 -13.07
C ILE A 856 -23.48 0.77 -13.99
N ALA A 857 -24.40 1.13 -14.90
CA ALA A 857 -24.92 0.16 -15.88
C ALA A 857 -23.81 -0.36 -16.81
N LYS A 858 -22.89 0.52 -17.24
CA LYS A 858 -21.72 0.13 -18.05
C LYS A 858 -20.76 -0.78 -17.26
N LEU A 859 -20.56 -0.53 -15.97
CA LEU A 859 -19.78 -1.40 -15.09
C LEU A 859 -20.37 -2.82 -15.03
N GLU A 860 -21.68 -2.95 -14.81
CA GLU A 860 -22.34 -4.26 -14.77
C GLU A 860 -22.26 -4.99 -16.12
N ASN A 861 -22.37 -4.25 -17.24
CA ASN A 861 -22.15 -4.83 -18.56
C ASN A 861 -20.72 -5.35 -18.74
N LEU A 862 -19.70 -4.58 -18.34
CA LEU A 862 -18.29 -4.98 -18.41
C LEU A 862 -17.98 -6.18 -17.48
N LYS A 863 -18.61 -6.23 -16.30
CA LYS A 863 -18.55 -7.37 -15.38
C LYS A 863 -19.19 -8.61 -15.98
N ARG A 864 -20.26 -8.47 -16.76
CA ARG A 864 -20.86 -9.62 -17.45
C ARG A 864 -19.95 -10.10 -18.58
N ASN A 865 -19.52 -9.18 -19.44
CA ASN A 865 -18.65 -9.45 -20.60
C ASN A 865 -17.85 -8.17 -20.95
N PRO A 866 -16.50 -8.21 -21.06
CA PRO A 866 -15.63 -9.40 -21.09
C PRO A 866 -14.89 -9.73 -19.79
N VAL A 867 -15.12 -9.01 -18.67
CA VAL A 867 -14.21 -9.05 -17.51
C VAL A 867 -14.60 -10.09 -16.45
N GLY A 868 -15.87 -10.41 -16.27
CA GLY A 868 -16.33 -11.23 -15.14
C GLY A 868 -17.03 -12.53 -15.53
N GLU A 869 -18.35 -12.56 -15.50
CA GLU A 869 -19.15 -13.79 -15.44
C GLU A 869 -18.94 -14.72 -16.64
N ILE A 870 -18.86 -14.18 -17.85
CA ILE A 870 -18.64 -14.95 -19.08
C ILE A 870 -17.35 -15.80 -19.02
N ASN A 871 -16.35 -15.37 -18.24
CA ASN A 871 -15.09 -16.11 -18.11
C ASN A 871 -15.20 -17.39 -17.28
N ARG A 872 -16.33 -17.60 -16.59
CA ARG A 872 -16.63 -18.85 -15.87
C ARG A 872 -17.30 -19.88 -16.78
N GLU A 873 -17.82 -19.46 -17.93
CA GLU A 873 -18.44 -20.35 -18.88
C GLU A 873 -17.35 -21.12 -19.66
N PRO A 874 -17.51 -22.45 -19.85
CA PRO A 874 -16.59 -23.24 -20.65
C PRO A 874 -16.46 -22.64 -22.06
N ASN A 875 -15.24 -22.54 -22.58
CA ASN A 875 -14.91 -22.01 -23.92
C ASN A 875 -15.19 -20.52 -24.17
N HIS A 876 -15.60 -19.75 -23.16
CA HIS A 876 -15.86 -18.30 -23.29
C HIS A 876 -14.92 -17.43 -22.42
N ASN A 877 -13.76 -17.99 -22.04
CA ASN A 877 -12.81 -17.30 -21.19
C ASN A 877 -11.85 -16.39 -21.99
N HIS A 878 -12.16 -15.10 -22.02
CA HIS A 878 -11.41 -14.04 -22.70
C HIS A 878 -9.95 -13.98 -22.22
N TYR A 879 -9.68 -14.21 -20.93
CA TYR A 879 -8.29 -14.21 -20.40
C TYR A 879 -7.45 -15.36 -20.97
N SER A 880 -8.03 -16.57 -21.04
CA SER A 880 -7.34 -17.73 -21.60
C SER A 880 -7.14 -17.61 -23.11
N ALA A 881 -8.13 -17.05 -23.81
CA ALA A 881 -8.06 -16.77 -25.23
C ALA A 881 -7.00 -15.71 -25.53
N ALA A 882 -6.98 -14.62 -24.77
CA ALA A 882 -5.98 -13.56 -24.90
C ALA A 882 -4.55 -14.07 -24.65
N ARG A 883 -4.33 -15.00 -23.70
CA ARG A 883 -3.00 -15.63 -23.50
C ARG A 883 -2.55 -16.47 -24.70
N ARG A 884 -3.49 -17.12 -25.39
CA ARG A 884 -3.20 -17.91 -26.61
C ARG A 884 -2.95 -16.99 -27.79
N GLU A 885 -3.76 -15.94 -27.94
CA GLU A 885 -3.55 -14.90 -28.93
C GLU A 885 -2.19 -14.23 -28.75
N ALA A 886 -1.79 -13.86 -27.53
CA ALA A 886 -0.47 -13.27 -27.27
C ALA A 886 0.71 -14.18 -27.68
N ARG A 887 0.48 -15.48 -27.92
CA ARG A 887 1.46 -16.44 -28.47
C ARG A 887 1.36 -16.61 -29.99
N GLY A 888 0.56 -15.79 -30.67
CA GLY A 888 0.32 -15.87 -32.11
C GLY A 888 -0.83 -16.78 -32.53
N GLU A 889 -1.61 -17.34 -31.60
CA GLU A 889 -2.68 -18.29 -31.94
C GLU A 889 -4.01 -17.58 -32.24
N VAL A 890 -4.66 -17.92 -33.36
CA VAL A 890 -6.02 -17.44 -33.66
C VAL A 890 -7.04 -18.31 -32.94
N VAL A 891 -7.60 -17.80 -31.83
CA VAL A 891 -8.53 -18.56 -30.98
C VAL A 891 -9.96 -18.57 -31.52
N ALA A 892 -10.39 -17.48 -32.12
CA ALA A 892 -11.72 -17.36 -32.73
C ALA A 892 -11.65 -16.55 -34.02
N ARG A 893 -12.60 -16.81 -34.92
CA ARG A 893 -12.84 -15.99 -36.11
C ARG A 893 -14.26 -15.47 -36.08
N ARG A 894 -14.43 -14.23 -36.53
CA ARG A 894 -15.74 -13.64 -36.79
C ARG A 894 -16.39 -14.35 -37.99
N SER A 895 -17.70 -14.13 -38.18
CA SER A 895 -18.44 -14.70 -39.31
C SER A 895 -17.92 -14.25 -40.68
N ASP A 896 -17.22 -13.12 -40.75
CA ASP A 896 -16.53 -12.60 -41.94
C ASP A 896 -15.16 -13.27 -42.21
N GLY A 897 -14.75 -14.23 -41.38
CA GLY A 897 -13.48 -14.94 -41.48
C GLY A 897 -12.29 -14.21 -40.85
N ARG A 898 -12.43 -12.96 -40.39
CA ARG A 898 -11.35 -12.20 -39.73
C ARG A 898 -11.10 -12.78 -38.32
N PRO A 899 -9.83 -12.86 -37.87
CA PRO A 899 -9.52 -13.21 -36.48
C PRO A 899 -10.23 -12.27 -35.51
N PHE A 900 -10.90 -12.83 -34.52
CA PHE A 900 -11.34 -12.05 -33.37
C PHE A 900 -10.14 -11.82 -32.44
N SER A 901 -10.04 -10.64 -31.82
CA SER A 901 -8.97 -10.32 -30.85
C SER A 901 -9.58 -10.14 -29.47
N HIS A 902 -9.42 -11.16 -28.63
CA HIS A 902 -9.79 -11.09 -27.22
C HIS A 902 -8.88 -10.13 -26.44
N ILE A 903 -7.63 -9.94 -26.87
CA ILE A 903 -6.73 -8.91 -26.30
C ILE A 903 -7.33 -7.51 -26.49
N ARG A 904 -7.78 -7.18 -27.71
CA ARG A 904 -8.41 -5.89 -28.01
C ARG A 904 -9.70 -5.69 -27.21
N ASP A 905 -10.52 -6.72 -27.10
CA ASP A 905 -11.77 -6.69 -26.32
C ASP A 905 -11.49 -6.40 -24.83
N LEU A 906 -10.43 -6.99 -24.26
CA LEU A 906 -9.96 -6.70 -22.91
C LEU A 906 -9.35 -5.30 -22.75
N GLN A 907 -8.65 -4.78 -23.76
CA GLN A 907 -8.16 -3.39 -23.76
C GLN A 907 -9.32 -2.37 -23.81
N GLU A 908 -10.30 -2.59 -24.69
CA GLU A 908 -11.51 -1.77 -24.78
C GLU A 908 -12.33 -1.82 -23.48
N ALA A 909 -12.36 -2.98 -22.80
CA ALA A 909 -12.95 -3.10 -21.48
C ALA A 909 -12.17 -2.31 -20.40
N CYS A 910 -10.84 -2.29 -20.46
CA CYS A 910 -10.00 -1.51 -19.56
C CYS A 910 -10.27 -0.01 -19.71
N ASP A 911 -10.38 0.49 -20.95
CA ASP A 911 -10.81 1.87 -21.23
C ASP A 911 -12.22 2.15 -20.72
N GLY A 912 -13.14 1.21 -20.93
CA GLY A 912 -14.49 1.28 -20.40
C GLY A 912 -14.50 1.48 -18.89
N LEU A 913 -13.66 0.73 -18.17
CA LEU A 913 -13.52 0.85 -16.72
C LEU A 913 -12.90 2.20 -16.31
N PHE A 914 -11.91 2.73 -17.03
CA PHE A 914 -11.35 4.06 -16.76
C PHE A 914 -12.40 5.17 -16.90
N LYS A 915 -13.24 5.11 -17.94
CA LYS A 915 -14.35 6.07 -18.14
C LYS A 915 -15.41 5.95 -17.05
N VAL A 916 -15.75 4.73 -16.64
CA VAL A 916 -16.65 4.51 -15.51
C VAL A 916 -16.06 5.12 -14.23
N ARG A 917 -14.77 4.86 -13.93
CA ARG A 917 -14.09 5.44 -12.76
C ARG A 917 -14.17 6.96 -12.76
N GLU A 918 -13.87 7.59 -13.90
CA GLU A 918 -13.90 9.04 -14.05
C GLU A 918 -15.30 9.60 -13.75
N ALA A 919 -16.35 9.02 -14.32
CA ALA A 919 -17.73 9.44 -14.08
C ALA A 919 -18.13 9.28 -12.60
N LEU A 920 -17.81 8.14 -11.97
CA LEU A 920 -18.11 7.91 -10.55
C LEU A 920 -17.30 8.83 -9.62
N THR A 921 -16.03 9.10 -9.96
CA THR A 921 -15.17 10.01 -9.20
C THR A 921 -15.69 11.45 -9.29
N ARG A 922 -16.14 11.88 -10.47
CA ARG A 922 -16.74 13.20 -10.68
C ARG A 922 -18.01 13.36 -9.86
N GLU A 923 -18.88 12.35 -9.85
CA GLU A 923 -20.09 12.32 -9.03
C GLU A 923 -19.76 12.34 -7.52
N ALA A 924 -18.71 11.64 -7.09
CA ALA A 924 -18.31 11.60 -5.68
C ALA A 924 -17.70 12.92 -5.20
N HIS A 925 -16.94 13.62 -6.06
CA HIS A 925 -16.36 14.93 -5.74
C HIS A 925 -17.40 16.05 -5.76
N ASN A 926 -18.46 15.90 -6.56
CA ASN A 926 -19.53 16.90 -6.70
C ASN A 926 -20.91 16.22 -6.62
N PRO A 927 -21.28 15.69 -5.44
CA PRO A 927 -22.55 14.99 -5.28
C PRO A 927 -23.72 15.95 -5.54
N PRO A 928 -24.72 15.58 -6.35
CA PRO A 928 -25.93 16.39 -6.50
C PRO A 928 -26.67 16.50 -5.16
N ASP A 929 -27.38 17.60 -4.95
CA ASP A 929 -28.21 17.82 -3.74
C ASP A 929 -29.28 16.75 -3.55
N THR A 930 -29.63 16.03 -4.63
CA THR A 930 -30.57 14.92 -4.62
C THR A 930 -29.96 13.61 -4.09
N MET A 931 -28.64 13.51 -3.93
CA MET A 931 -27.95 12.30 -3.55
C MET A 931 -28.31 11.88 -2.12
N THR A 932 -28.76 10.64 -1.97
CA THR A 932 -29.04 10.07 -0.66
C THR A 932 -27.76 9.52 -0.01
N GLU A 933 -27.74 9.36 1.31
CA GLU A 933 -26.63 8.70 2.03
C GLU A 933 -26.36 7.27 1.50
N ARG A 934 -27.45 6.54 1.20
CA ARG A 934 -27.37 5.25 0.52
C ARG A 934 -26.77 5.38 -0.89
N GLY A 935 -27.14 6.41 -1.63
CA GLY A 935 -26.56 6.74 -2.94
C GLY A 935 -25.05 6.95 -2.88
N MET A 936 -24.57 7.70 -1.88
CA MET A 936 -23.14 7.90 -1.64
C MET A 936 -22.43 6.58 -1.28
N THR A 937 -23.02 5.78 -0.40
CA THR A 937 -22.47 4.47 -0.02
C THR A 937 -22.31 3.56 -1.24
N VAL A 938 -23.37 3.44 -2.07
CA VAL A 938 -23.33 2.67 -3.32
C VAL A 938 -22.28 3.24 -4.27
N LEU A 939 -22.18 4.56 -4.41
CA LEU A 939 -21.20 5.21 -5.28
C LEU A 939 -19.75 4.84 -4.90
N LEU A 940 -19.41 4.92 -3.60
CA LEU A 940 -18.09 4.58 -3.08
C LEU A 940 -17.78 3.09 -3.23
N GLU A 941 -18.76 2.22 -2.97
CA GLU A 941 -18.63 0.77 -3.19
C GLU A 941 -18.32 0.46 -4.66
N ARG A 942 -19.05 1.08 -5.60
CA ARG A 942 -18.82 0.91 -7.04
C ARG A 942 -17.49 1.49 -7.49
N LEU A 943 -17.05 2.60 -6.92
CA LEU A 943 -15.74 3.17 -7.23
C LEU A 943 -14.60 2.24 -6.80
N SER A 944 -14.70 1.65 -5.61
CA SER A 944 -13.76 0.62 -5.12
C SER A 944 -13.75 -0.62 -6.02
N GLU A 945 -14.94 -1.09 -6.43
CA GLU A 945 -15.09 -2.23 -7.34
C GLU A 945 -14.40 -1.99 -8.70
N VAL A 946 -14.60 -0.80 -9.28
CA VAL A 946 -13.97 -0.40 -10.55
C VAL A 946 -12.45 -0.38 -10.43
N ASN A 947 -11.89 0.21 -9.37
CA ASN A 947 -10.44 0.25 -9.15
C ASN A 947 -9.84 -1.16 -9.06
N ARG A 948 -10.52 -2.08 -8.38
CA ARG A 948 -10.09 -3.49 -8.31
C ARG A 948 -10.08 -4.14 -9.69
N LEU A 949 -11.09 -3.89 -10.52
CA LEU A 949 -11.18 -4.45 -11.87
C LEU A 949 -10.11 -3.86 -12.81
N ILE A 950 -9.86 -2.54 -12.75
CA ILE A 950 -8.78 -1.88 -13.51
C ILE A 950 -7.44 -2.50 -13.16
N ASN A 951 -7.09 -2.59 -11.88
CA ASN A 951 -5.79 -3.12 -11.44
C ASN A 951 -5.60 -4.59 -11.89
N ARG A 952 -6.65 -5.40 -11.78
CA ARG A 952 -6.61 -6.80 -12.22
C ARG A 952 -6.44 -6.92 -13.75
N LEU A 953 -7.20 -6.13 -14.51
CA LEU A 953 -7.20 -6.20 -15.96
C LEU A 953 -5.92 -5.61 -16.56
N ALA A 954 -5.46 -4.46 -16.07
CA ALA A 954 -4.19 -3.85 -16.46
C ALA A 954 -3.01 -4.76 -16.11
N GLY A 955 -3.00 -5.36 -14.92
CA GLY A 955 -1.99 -6.34 -14.53
C GLY A 955 -1.94 -7.54 -15.47
N PHE A 956 -3.10 -8.07 -15.87
CA PHE A 956 -3.19 -9.15 -16.85
C PHE A 956 -2.69 -8.73 -18.24
N LEU A 957 -3.10 -7.57 -18.74
CA LEU A 957 -2.68 -7.08 -20.06
C LEU A 957 -1.14 -6.92 -20.11
N ASN A 958 -0.55 -6.33 -19.07
CA ASN A 958 0.91 -6.22 -18.93
C ASN A 958 1.58 -7.60 -18.88
N GLU A 959 0.98 -8.58 -18.19
CA GLU A 959 1.49 -9.96 -18.12
C GLU A 959 1.57 -10.62 -19.50
N VAL A 960 0.62 -10.35 -20.39
CA VAL A 960 0.63 -10.89 -21.76
C VAL A 960 1.39 -10.00 -22.76
N GLY A 961 2.09 -8.97 -22.30
CA GLY A 961 2.93 -8.10 -23.13
C GLY A 961 2.16 -7.03 -23.91
N HIS A 962 0.92 -6.75 -23.53
CA HIS A 962 0.09 -5.72 -24.15
C HIS A 962 -0.16 -4.58 -23.17
N GLY A 963 0.15 -3.34 -23.55
CA GLY A 963 -0.12 -2.19 -22.69
C GLY A 963 -1.62 -2.01 -22.40
N SER A 964 -1.92 -1.42 -21.23
CA SER A 964 -3.29 -1.07 -20.81
C SER A 964 -3.76 0.31 -21.29
N PHE A 965 -2.96 1.00 -22.12
CA PHE A 965 -3.24 2.35 -22.62
C PHE A 965 -3.06 2.43 -24.14
N PRO A 966 -3.82 3.30 -24.83
CA PRO A 966 -3.66 3.54 -26.26
C PRO A 966 -2.27 4.12 -26.63
N PRO A 967 -1.80 3.95 -27.88
CA PRO A 967 -2.47 3.26 -28.98
C PRO A 967 -2.38 1.73 -28.86
N TYR A 968 -3.49 1.05 -29.11
CA TYR A 968 -3.52 -0.42 -29.12
C TYR A 968 -2.91 -0.95 -30.40
N HIS A 969 -2.02 -1.93 -30.28
CA HIS A 969 -1.46 -2.63 -31.43
C HIS A 969 -2.57 -3.39 -32.18
N GLU A 970 -2.63 -3.22 -33.50
CA GLU A 970 -3.52 -4.03 -34.35
C GLU A 970 -3.05 -5.48 -34.38
N TRP A 971 -4.01 -6.40 -34.28
CA TRP A 971 -3.77 -7.85 -34.29
C TRP A 971 -4.28 -8.46 -35.60
N PRO A 972 -3.50 -9.33 -36.28
CA PRO A 972 -2.19 -9.87 -35.90
C PRO A 972 -1.04 -8.86 -36.11
N PRO A 973 0.08 -8.97 -35.36
CA PRO A 973 1.22 -8.07 -35.51
C PRO A 973 1.74 -8.09 -36.95
N GLY A 974 1.61 -6.96 -37.66
CA GLY A 974 2.00 -6.80 -39.06
C GLY A 974 0.86 -6.69 -40.08
N SER A 975 -0.41 -6.56 -39.64
CA SER A 975 -1.54 -6.16 -40.50
C SER A 975 -1.55 -4.67 -40.82
#